data_AF-A0A542I117-F1
#
_entry.id   AF-A0A542I117-F1
#
_cell.length_a   1.000
_cell.length_b   1.000
_cell.length_c   1.000
_cell.angle_alpha   90.00
_cell.angle_beta   90.00
_cell.angle_gamma   90.00
#
_symmetry.space_group_name_H-M   'P 1'
#
loop_
_entity.id
_entity.type
_entity.pdbx_description
1 polymer ?
#
loop_
_entity_poly.entity_id
_entity_poly.type
_entity_poly.pdbx_seq_one_letter_code
_entity_poly.pdbx_strand_id
1 'polypeptide(L)'
;MEIKEIFSAQPYSVFELFIEPGLGLYVPNYQRPYSWDKEKIERLLDDVAAGLEQLLVTDDSIKFLGSIITLKDNDQSTIQPQFKEHLPPSVVHIIDGQQRLSTLLVLATVLHESISTRLAKVKPTSSASAWLKSRAEILMAELEEIFSLDMRTGELRYYPRMIRAYVDGWSRHSSQAQYKSPIASLLFQYGSHSRANTNLKAKFDTKMVLKDMGPAHENDANHLLALREHMFKHLRTLLKNNDDTRIVGVDEVVKSQHMQIALFQSEMDDSTTAGVITEKVDAELLSLMAYAAYFMKRVTVTRVTAKREQYGFDMFEALNTTGEPLTVLETFKPKVILAEKVNEWPQSVSKSYFEEIESYIGQKSGSVERQKRTSKLVIPFALAQQGQKLGTRVSEQRRFLHQSYEETPEIGAKREYLALLSSVSQIHGRYWTDGKVQWRYSTADSGHADLGLAFLSTANHEIVIPLLSRYHAAVRFAEDKEEAEHALALAIKACAGFFALYRAASIGTNNIDSVWREVMGSSTFSLKNSSITDVPDISELQTILQSKLEALGVLARHSWISQASHVPTYSASKPLTRFLLLAASNNAVCDAAAPGLLRKAKNGVHEVFNKSAWMSNHFKTIEHVYPQKADGTTWASGLSENRLVDCIGNLTLLPGELNSSLSNKPWSAKRVMYKALSAETKEEAASILEAVALNEAEKQSLTAIAAQGNTFLPMLKSVGAVDIDWTPDFVQLRSENLLSLAHDSIASWVGLEVEE
;
A
#
# COMPACT_ATOMS: atom_id res chain seq x y z
N MET A 1 44.45 27.97 3.87
CA MET A 1 43.89 26.62 3.69
C MET A 1 42.55 26.79 3.02
N GLU A 2 42.43 26.43 1.75
CA GLU A 2 41.16 26.54 1.02
C GLU A 2 40.18 25.48 1.51
N ILE A 3 38.87 25.75 1.50
CA ILE A 3 37.84 24.77 1.92
C ILE A 3 37.94 23.47 1.09
N LYS A 4 38.32 23.58 -0.19
CA LYS A 4 38.59 22.45 -1.08
C LYS A 4 39.75 21.56 -0.62
N GLU A 5 40.62 22.07 0.25
CA GLU A 5 41.69 21.28 0.86
C GLU A 5 41.20 20.42 2.01
N ILE A 6 40.00 20.65 2.55
CA ILE A 6 39.40 19.92 3.67
C ILE A 6 38.54 18.76 3.16
N PHE A 7 37.61 19.06 2.25
CA PHE A 7 36.75 18.07 1.59
C PHE A 7 36.34 18.49 0.18
N SER A 8 35.87 17.54 -0.62
CA SER A 8 35.23 17.77 -1.91
C SER A 8 33.90 17.03 -1.98
N ALA A 9 32.90 17.59 -2.65
CA ALA A 9 31.60 16.95 -2.87
C ALA A 9 31.25 17.02 -4.35
N GLN A 10 31.07 15.86 -4.98
CA GLN A 10 30.73 15.76 -6.41
C GLN A 10 29.61 14.75 -6.63
N PRO A 11 28.64 15.04 -7.51
CA PRO A 11 27.62 14.08 -7.91
C PRO A 11 28.20 13.07 -8.90
N TYR A 12 27.80 11.81 -8.78
CA TYR A 12 28.14 10.73 -9.70
C TYR A 12 26.89 9.89 -9.98
N SER A 13 26.73 9.42 -11.21
CA SER A 13 25.88 8.26 -11.47
C SER A 13 26.44 7.01 -10.80
N VAL A 14 25.63 5.96 -10.63
CA VAL A 14 26.10 4.67 -10.10
C VAL A 14 27.27 4.15 -10.92
N PHE A 15 27.20 4.22 -12.25
CA PHE A 15 28.27 3.76 -13.12
C PHE A 15 29.57 4.56 -12.87
N GLU A 16 29.53 5.88 -13.02
CA GLU A 16 30.68 6.77 -12.82
C GLU A 16 31.31 6.63 -11.44
N LEU A 17 30.50 6.37 -10.41
CA LEU A 17 30.97 6.16 -9.04
C LEU A 17 31.88 4.94 -8.90
N PHE A 18 31.58 3.84 -9.59
CA PHE A 18 32.31 2.56 -9.45
C PHE A 18 33.41 2.36 -10.50
N ILE A 19 33.34 3.03 -11.65
CA ILE A 19 34.32 2.87 -12.74
C ILE A 19 35.54 3.80 -12.66
N GLU A 20 35.70 4.57 -11.57
CA GLU A 20 36.92 5.35 -11.38
C GLU A 20 38.15 4.43 -11.52
N PRO A 21 39.15 4.79 -12.37
CA PRO A 21 40.25 3.89 -12.72
C PRO A 21 40.95 3.32 -11.48
N GLY A 22 40.91 1.99 -11.34
CA GLY A 22 41.57 1.29 -10.25
C GLY A 22 40.94 1.48 -8.87
N LEU A 23 39.68 1.93 -8.77
CA LEU A 23 38.98 2.15 -7.50
C LEU A 23 38.66 0.84 -6.78
N GLY A 24 39.20 0.67 -5.57
CA GLY A 24 38.81 -0.33 -4.58
C GLY A 24 38.09 0.33 -3.41
N LEU A 25 36.98 -0.25 -2.98
CA LEU A 25 36.23 0.20 -1.81
C LEU A 25 36.63 -0.61 -0.57
N TYR A 26 37.07 0.08 0.48
CA TYR A 26 37.51 -0.52 1.73
C TYR A 26 36.55 -0.17 2.85
N VAL A 27 35.93 -1.18 3.45
CA VAL A 27 35.03 -1.04 4.61
C VAL A 27 35.84 -1.16 5.89
N PRO A 28 35.94 -0.10 6.72
CA PRO A 28 36.64 -0.14 8.00
C PRO A 28 35.99 -1.12 9.01
N ASN A 29 36.75 -1.52 10.03
CA ASN A 29 36.30 -2.50 11.02
C ASN A 29 35.18 -2.00 11.96
N TYR A 30 35.14 -0.70 12.22
CA TYR A 30 34.13 -0.07 13.08
C TYR A 30 32.73 -0.05 12.44
N GLN A 31 32.64 -0.32 11.13
CA GLN A 31 31.37 -0.39 10.46
C GLN A 31 30.61 -1.68 10.80
N ARG A 32 29.29 -1.56 10.94
CA ARG A 32 28.41 -2.70 11.18
C ARG A 32 28.26 -3.61 9.95
N PRO A 33 27.88 -4.89 10.14
CA PRO A 33 27.50 -5.77 9.03
C PRO A 33 26.34 -5.24 8.19
N TYR A 34 26.12 -5.84 7.02
CA TYR A 34 25.01 -5.49 6.14
C TYR A 34 23.66 -5.78 6.79
N SER A 35 22.77 -4.79 6.82
CA SER A 35 21.56 -4.82 7.67
C SER A 35 20.34 -4.12 7.06
N TRP A 36 20.32 -3.88 5.74
CA TRP A 36 19.07 -3.45 5.10
C TRP A 36 18.01 -4.54 5.22
N ASP A 37 16.75 -4.15 5.18
CA ASP A 37 15.59 -5.02 5.27
C ASP A 37 14.90 -5.10 3.90
N LYS A 38 13.86 -5.93 3.77
CA LYS A 38 13.18 -6.14 2.49
C LYS A 38 12.49 -4.86 2.02
N GLU A 39 11.91 -4.11 2.94
CA GLU A 39 11.16 -2.89 2.67
C GLU A 39 12.06 -1.81 2.04
N LYS A 40 13.32 -1.66 2.51
CA LYS A 40 14.29 -0.75 1.88
C LYS A 40 14.72 -1.21 0.49
N ILE A 41 14.80 -2.52 0.27
CA ILE A 41 15.15 -3.10 -1.04
C ILE A 41 14.02 -2.84 -2.04
N GLU A 42 12.79 -3.20 -1.68
CA GLU A 42 11.59 -2.92 -2.50
C GLU A 42 11.52 -1.44 -2.84
N ARG A 43 11.67 -0.56 -1.84
CA ARG A 43 11.68 0.88 -2.04
C ARG A 43 12.75 1.36 -3.03
N LEU A 44 13.98 0.84 -2.95
CA LEU A 44 15.04 1.19 -3.90
C LEU A 44 14.66 0.75 -5.31
N LEU A 45 14.20 -0.49 -5.48
CA LEU A 45 13.85 -1.04 -6.79
C LEU A 45 12.66 -0.28 -7.41
N ASP A 46 11.65 0.00 -6.60
CA ASP A 46 10.48 0.80 -6.98
C ASP A 46 10.89 2.24 -7.36
N ASP A 47 11.85 2.81 -6.65
CA ASP A 47 12.43 4.13 -6.92
C ASP A 47 13.18 4.22 -8.24
N VAL A 48 13.92 3.17 -8.62
CA VAL A 48 14.53 3.07 -9.95
C VAL A 48 13.45 2.92 -11.02
N ALA A 49 12.45 2.08 -10.79
CA ALA A 49 11.36 1.82 -11.73
C ALA A 49 10.54 3.09 -12.05
N ALA A 50 10.12 3.84 -11.02
CA ALA A 50 9.36 5.07 -11.25
C ALA A 50 10.23 6.20 -11.81
N GLY A 51 11.52 6.24 -11.51
CA GLY A 51 12.44 7.17 -12.15
C GLY A 51 12.53 6.90 -13.66
N LEU A 52 12.60 5.63 -14.04
CA LEU A 52 12.55 5.20 -15.44
C LEU A 52 11.20 5.51 -16.10
N GLU A 53 10.08 5.27 -15.43
CA GLU A 53 8.75 5.63 -15.95
C GLU A 53 8.63 7.14 -16.13
N GLN A 54 9.17 7.92 -15.19
CA GLN A 54 9.19 9.38 -15.28
C GLN A 54 10.03 9.89 -16.46
N LEU A 55 11.04 9.15 -16.89
CA LEU A 55 11.84 9.50 -18.07
C LEU A 55 11.03 9.48 -19.37
N LEU A 56 9.83 8.88 -19.40
CA LEU A 56 8.89 9.01 -20.52
C LEU A 56 8.30 10.42 -20.63
N VAL A 57 8.28 11.17 -19.53
CA VAL A 57 7.63 12.48 -19.42
C VAL A 57 8.66 13.61 -19.32
N THR A 58 9.76 13.42 -18.58
CA THR A 58 10.76 14.46 -18.35
C THR A 58 12.20 13.98 -18.54
N ASP A 59 12.94 14.71 -19.37
CA ASP A 59 14.30 14.38 -19.80
C ASP A 59 15.35 14.39 -18.68
N ASP A 60 15.07 15.17 -17.63
CA ASP A 60 15.91 15.38 -16.46
C ASP A 60 15.64 14.38 -15.33
N SER A 61 14.82 13.34 -15.59
CA SER A 61 14.53 12.31 -14.59
C SER A 61 15.81 11.62 -14.12
N ILE A 62 16.13 11.83 -12.84
CA ILE A 62 17.21 11.19 -12.10
C ILE A 62 16.69 10.72 -10.75
N LYS A 63 17.31 9.67 -10.21
CA LYS A 63 17.04 9.21 -8.84
C LYS A 63 18.22 9.47 -7.93
N PHE A 64 18.06 10.37 -6.96
CA PHE A 64 19.08 10.67 -5.97
C PHE A 64 18.99 9.74 -4.75
N LEU A 65 20.10 9.11 -4.36
CA LEU A 65 20.21 8.20 -3.20
C LEU A 65 20.93 8.83 -1.99
N GLY A 66 21.09 10.14 -1.97
CA GLY A 66 21.78 10.87 -0.90
C GLY A 66 23.29 10.99 -1.12
N SER A 67 24.02 11.24 -0.04
CA SER A 67 25.48 11.40 -0.06
C SER A 67 26.19 10.19 0.53
N ILE A 68 27.37 9.86 0.04
CA ILE A 68 28.29 8.90 0.66
C ILE A 68 29.51 9.67 1.15
N ILE A 69 30.10 9.25 2.27
CA ILE A 69 31.30 9.89 2.81
C ILE A 69 32.45 8.90 2.68
N THR A 70 33.50 9.34 1.98
CA THR A 70 34.69 8.54 1.73
C THR A 70 35.94 9.26 2.20
N LEU A 71 36.96 8.50 2.57
CA LEU A 71 38.31 9.00 2.84
C LEU A 71 39.26 8.36 1.82
N LYS A 72 40.05 9.18 1.13
CA LYS A 72 41.05 8.67 0.19
C LYS A 72 42.32 8.31 0.95
N ASP A 73 42.72 7.03 0.93
CA ASP A 73 43.99 6.61 1.53
C ASP A 73 45.12 6.77 0.50
N ASN A 74 45.73 7.95 0.49
CA ASN A 74 46.81 8.26 -0.47
C ASN A 74 48.07 7.44 -0.22
N ASP A 75 48.33 7.03 1.02
CA ASP A 75 49.57 6.34 1.41
C ASP A 75 49.38 4.81 1.45
N GLN A 76 48.16 4.33 1.23
CA GLN A 76 47.73 2.92 1.29
C GLN A 76 48.27 2.19 2.55
N SER A 77 48.47 2.95 3.62
CA SER A 77 49.17 2.51 4.82
C SER A 77 48.19 1.91 5.84
N THR A 78 46.91 2.25 5.71
CA THR A 78 45.87 1.88 6.66
C THR A 78 45.09 0.62 6.25
N ILE A 79 45.38 0.08 5.06
CA ILE A 79 44.76 -1.13 4.51
C ILE A 79 45.41 -2.37 5.12
N GLN A 80 44.60 -3.27 5.67
CA GLN A 80 45.03 -4.51 6.31
C GLN A 80 44.27 -5.68 5.71
N PRO A 81 44.95 -6.78 5.29
CA PRO A 81 46.39 -7.03 5.32
C PRO A 81 47.18 -6.25 4.25
N GLN A 82 48.42 -5.85 4.56
CA GLN A 82 49.26 -5.00 3.71
C GLN A 82 49.98 -5.80 2.60
N PHE A 83 49.32 -6.03 1.47
CA PHE A 83 49.93 -6.55 0.24
C PHE A 83 50.14 -5.42 -0.77
N LYS A 84 50.98 -4.42 -0.46
CA LYS A 84 51.07 -3.14 -1.19
C LYS A 84 51.19 -3.28 -2.72
N GLU A 85 51.99 -4.23 -3.21
CA GLU A 85 52.18 -4.46 -4.65
C GLU A 85 50.94 -5.01 -5.37
N HIS A 86 49.99 -5.55 -4.61
CA HIS A 86 48.77 -6.16 -5.11
C HIS A 86 47.52 -5.30 -4.88
N LEU A 87 47.65 -4.15 -4.23
CA LEU A 87 46.52 -3.27 -3.95
C LEU A 87 46.01 -2.58 -5.22
N PRO A 88 44.71 -2.25 -5.26
CA PRO A 88 44.16 -1.36 -6.28
C PRO A 88 44.91 -0.01 -6.31
N PRO A 89 45.07 0.62 -7.49
CA PRO A 89 45.72 1.93 -7.62
C PRO A 89 45.08 3.04 -6.78
N SER A 90 43.76 2.98 -6.56
CA SER A 90 43.01 3.96 -5.79
C SER A 90 42.16 3.21 -4.78
N VAL A 91 42.38 3.42 -3.48
CA VAL A 91 41.56 2.81 -2.43
C VAL A 91 40.89 3.90 -1.60
N VAL A 92 39.58 3.75 -1.40
CA VAL A 92 38.79 4.68 -0.59
C VAL A 92 38.14 3.95 0.58
N HIS A 93 38.27 4.56 1.76
CA HIS A 93 37.64 4.10 2.98
C HIS A 93 36.21 4.63 3.03
N ILE A 94 35.25 3.77 3.37
CA ILE A 94 33.85 4.15 3.49
C ILE A 94 33.55 4.54 4.94
N ILE A 95 33.28 5.83 5.16
CA ILE A 95 32.87 6.38 6.46
C ILE A 95 31.34 6.36 6.58
N ASP A 96 30.63 6.70 5.51
CA ASP A 96 29.16 6.59 5.47
C ASP A 96 28.66 6.08 4.11
N GLY A 97 27.53 5.39 4.16
CA GLY A 97 26.84 4.88 2.98
C GLY A 97 27.22 3.46 2.60
N GLN A 98 27.91 2.71 3.47
CA GLN A 98 28.25 1.29 3.23
C GLN A 98 27.03 0.49 2.78
N GLN A 99 25.91 0.55 3.52
CA GLN A 99 24.75 -0.27 3.19
C GLN A 99 24.17 0.07 1.81
N ARG A 100 24.24 1.34 1.40
CA ARG A 100 23.81 1.79 0.07
C ARG A 100 24.75 1.23 -0.99
N LEU A 101 26.06 1.40 -0.84
CA LEU A 101 27.08 0.89 -1.77
C LEU A 101 27.02 -0.64 -1.91
N SER A 102 26.92 -1.38 -0.80
CA SER A 102 26.76 -2.83 -0.80
C SER A 102 25.50 -3.25 -1.56
N THR A 103 24.37 -2.55 -1.35
CA THR A 103 23.12 -2.86 -2.06
C THR A 103 23.22 -2.60 -3.56
N LEU A 104 23.85 -1.48 -3.97
CA LEU A 104 24.07 -1.16 -5.39
C LEU A 104 24.92 -2.24 -6.08
N LEU A 105 25.99 -2.71 -5.42
CA LEU A 105 26.83 -3.79 -5.92
C LEU A 105 26.06 -5.11 -6.06
N VAL A 106 25.25 -5.48 -5.06
CA VAL A 106 24.41 -6.68 -5.13
C VAL A 106 23.39 -6.55 -6.26
N LEU A 107 22.72 -5.40 -6.39
CA LEU A 107 21.75 -5.16 -7.46
C LEU A 107 22.41 -5.25 -8.85
N ALA A 108 23.64 -4.77 -9.02
CA ALA A 108 24.39 -4.95 -10.26
C ALA A 108 24.60 -6.45 -10.59
N THR A 109 24.92 -7.30 -9.59
CA THR A 109 25.00 -8.77 -9.82
C THR A 109 23.66 -9.38 -10.21
N VAL A 110 22.56 -8.93 -9.60
CA VAL A 110 21.20 -9.43 -9.86
C VAL A 110 20.74 -9.05 -11.27
N LEU A 111 20.99 -7.80 -11.67
CA LEU A 111 20.68 -7.30 -13.02
C LEU A 111 21.51 -8.03 -14.07
N HIS A 112 22.81 -8.20 -13.82
CA HIS A 112 23.70 -8.96 -14.70
C HIS A 112 23.20 -10.40 -14.89
N GLU A 113 22.85 -11.12 -13.83
CA GLU A 113 22.37 -12.51 -13.92
C GLU A 113 21.01 -12.58 -14.66
N SER A 114 20.12 -11.64 -14.36
CA SER A 114 18.79 -11.57 -14.95
C SER A 114 18.83 -11.30 -16.46
N ILE A 115 19.68 -10.37 -16.89
CA ILE A 115 19.91 -10.03 -18.30
C ILE A 115 20.55 -11.23 -19.01
N SER A 116 21.63 -11.79 -18.45
CA SER A 116 22.36 -12.88 -19.09
C SER A 116 21.51 -14.14 -19.28
N THR A 117 20.70 -14.51 -18.28
CA THR A 117 19.80 -15.68 -18.34
C THR A 117 18.78 -15.57 -19.48
N ARG A 118 18.31 -14.35 -19.76
CA ARG A 118 17.39 -14.07 -20.89
C ARG A 118 18.13 -14.02 -22.21
N LEU A 119 19.25 -13.29 -22.24
CA LEU A 119 20.10 -13.15 -23.42
C LEU A 119 20.55 -14.50 -23.99
N ALA A 120 20.83 -15.49 -23.14
CA ALA A 120 21.20 -16.85 -23.54
C ALA A 120 20.16 -17.56 -24.42
N LYS A 121 18.90 -17.08 -24.40
CA LYS A 121 17.78 -17.59 -25.20
C LYS A 121 17.61 -16.85 -26.53
N VAL A 122 18.23 -15.68 -26.68
CA VAL A 122 18.11 -14.83 -27.88
C VAL A 122 19.05 -15.33 -28.96
N LYS A 123 18.50 -15.67 -30.13
CA LYS A 123 19.25 -16.05 -31.33
C LYS A 123 19.27 -14.86 -32.30
N PRO A 124 20.44 -14.40 -32.79
CA PRO A 124 20.55 -13.28 -33.72
C PRO A 124 20.11 -13.72 -35.12
N THR A 125 18.80 -13.74 -35.36
CA THR A 125 18.18 -14.23 -36.60
C THR A 125 17.61 -13.11 -37.46
N SER A 126 17.49 -11.91 -36.89
CA SER A 126 16.98 -10.67 -37.48
C SER A 126 17.87 -9.50 -37.08
N SER A 127 17.72 -8.35 -37.74
CA SER A 127 18.39 -7.10 -37.33
C SER A 127 18.05 -6.73 -35.89
N ALA A 128 16.78 -6.86 -35.50
CA ALA A 128 16.30 -6.57 -34.16
C ALA A 128 16.92 -7.48 -33.09
N SER A 129 16.95 -8.80 -33.32
CA SER A 129 17.55 -9.75 -32.38
C SER A 129 19.09 -9.65 -32.31
N ALA A 130 19.74 -9.26 -33.41
CA ALA A 130 21.16 -8.97 -33.44
C ALA A 130 21.50 -7.69 -32.66
N TRP A 131 20.72 -6.62 -32.85
CA TRP A 131 20.85 -5.36 -32.11
C TRP A 131 20.65 -5.57 -30.61
N LEU A 132 19.56 -6.25 -30.24
CA LEU A 132 19.24 -6.54 -28.83
C LEU A 132 20.37 -7.32 -28.17
N LYS A 133 20.91 -8.33 -28.87
CA LYS A 133 22.02 -9.13 -28.37
C LYS A 133 23.28 -8.28 -28.16
N SER A 134 23.71 -7.54 -29.17
CA SER A 134 24.90 -6.69 -29.10
C SER A 134 24.78 -5.64 -27.98
N ARG A 135 23.61 -5.01 -27.86
CA ARG A 135 23.37 -4.00 -26.81
C ARG A 135 23.36 -4.60 -25.41
N ALA A 136 22.77 -5.78 -25.24
CA ALA A 136 22.78 -6.49 -23.97
C ALA A 136 24.21 -6.90 -23.56
N GLU A 137 25.05 -7.33 -24.50
CA GLU A 137 26.47 -7.66 -24.24
C GLU A 137 27.27 -6.46 -23.73
N ILE A 138 27.10 -5.29 -24.35
CA ILE A 138 27.73 -4.03 -23.88
C ILE A 138 27.26 -3.71 -22.45
N LEU A 139 25.95 -3.78 -22.21
CA LEU A 139 25.36 -3.46 -20.91
C LEU A 139 25.82 -4.42 -19.80
N MET A 140 25.99 -5.71 -20.12
CA MET A 140 26.53 -6.69 -19.18
C MET A 140 27.99 -6.39 -18.83
N ALA A 141 28.81 -5.99 -19.82
CA ALA A 141 30.19 -5.59 -19.56
C ALA A 141 30.24 -4.35 -18.63
N GLU A 142 29.42 -3.33 -18.89
CA GLU A 142 29.28 -2.16 -18.01
C GLU A 142 28.86 -2.56 -16.57
N LEU A 143 27.92 -3.50 -16.42
CA LEU A 143 27.51 -4.01 -15.11
C LEU A 143 28.62 -4.80 -14.40
N GLU A 144 29.42 -5.57 -15.14
CA GLU A 144 30.55 -6.33 -14.58
C GLU A 144 31.62 -5.40 -14.01
N GLU A 145 31.89 -4.28 -14.69
CA GLU A 145 32.82 -3.25 -14.20
C GLU A 145 32.34 -2.64 -12.87
N ILE A 146 31.04 -2.60 -12.58
CA ILE A 146 30.56 -2.09 -11.29
C ILE A 146 31.01 -2.99 -10.13
N PHE A 147 30.83 -4.32 -10.25
CA PHE A 147 31.10 -5.23 -9.14
C PHE A 147 32.48 -5.88 -9.14
N SER A 148 33.20 -5.82 -10.26
CA SER A 148 34.53 -6.43 -10.42
C SER A 148 35.56 -5.39 -10.86
N LEU A 149 36.77 -5.49 -10.31
CA LEU A 149 37.92 -4.69 -10.70
C LEU A 149 38.94 -5.55 -11.46
N ASP A 150 39.27 -5.17 -12.69
CA ASP A 150 40.29 -5.85 -13.49
C ASP A 150 41.71 -5.30 -13.20
N MET A 151 42.56 -6.15 -12.61
CA MET A 151 43.97 -5.83 -12.32
C MET A 151 44.92 -6.08 -13.49
N ARG A 152 44.37 -6.37 -14.68
CA ARG A 152 45.01 -6.67 -15.98
C ARG A 152 45.80 -7.97 -16.04
N THR A 153 46.52 -8.30 -14.97
CA THR A 153 47.46 -9.43 -14.88
C THR A 153 47.40 -10.11 -13.52
N GLY A 154 47.84 -11.36 -13.44
CA GLY A 154 47.89 -12.15 -12.21
C GLY A 154 47.03 -13.42 -12.31
N GLU A 155 47.24 -14.35 -11.38
CA GLU A 155 46.43 -15.58 -11.26
C GLU A 155 44.98 -15.21 -10.92
N LEU A 156 44.81 -14.34 -9.92
CA LEU A 156 43.55 -13.69 -9.60
C LEU A 156 43.51 -12.30 -10.24
N ARG A 157 43.19 -12.26 -11.55
CA ARG A 157 43.10 -11.01 -12.32
C ARG A 157 41.96 -10.09 -11.85
N TYR A 158 40.83 -10.67 -11.44
CA TYR A 158 39.61 -9.93 -11.13
C TYR A 158 39.35 -9.89 -9.64
N TYR A 159 39.32 -8.69 -9.08
CA TYR A 159 39.05 -8.47 -7.67
C TYR A 159 37.58 -8.14 -7.43
N PRO A 160 37.03 -8.46 -6.24
CA PRO A 160 35.77 -7.86 -5.81
C PRO A 160 35.97 -6.35 -5.60
N ARG A 161 35.00 -5.54 -6.05
CA ARG A 161 35.06 -4.07 -5.94
C ARG A 161 35.14 -3.57 -4.49
N MET A 162 34.60 -4.33 -3.54
CA MET A 162 34.52 -3.97 -2.13
C MET A 162 35.08 -5.10 -1.25
N ILE A 163 35.90 -4.74 -0.27
CA ILE A 163 36.41 -5.64 0.77
C ILE A 163 36.24 -5.03 2.16
N ARG A 164 36.32 -5.88 3.20
CA ARG A 164 36.23 -5.49 4.62
C ARG A 164 37.56 -5.67 5.34
N ALA A 165 37.92 -4.67 6.13
CA ALA A 165 39.13 -4.66 6.96
C ALA A 165 39.25 -5.92 7.83
N TYR A 166 40.48 -6.46 7.91
CA TYR A 166 40.87 -7.64 8.70
C TYR A 166 40.23 -8.99 8.34
N VAL A 167 39.20 -8.99 7.49
CA VAL A 167 38.50 -10.21 7.05
C VAL A 167 38.93 -10.58 5.64
N ASP A 168 39.11 -9.56 4.80
CA ASP A 168 39.41 -9.71 3.38
C ASP A 168 40.76 -9.08 3.04
N GLY A 169 41.35 -9.52 1.94
CA GLY A 169 42.58 -8.98 1.38
C GLY A 169 42.64 -9.16 -0.13
N TRP A 170 42.88 -8.07 -0.85
CA TRP A 170 43.18 -8.13 -2.28
C TRP A 170 44.58 -8.72 -2.50
N SER A 171 44.67 -9.74 -3.34
CA SER A 171 45.96 -10.25 -3.85
C SER A 171 45.79 -10.88 -5.23
N ARG A 172 46.86 -10.82 -6.03
CA ARG A 172 46.94 -11.49 -7.33
C ARG A 172 47.20 -12.99 -7.18
N HIS A 173 47.57 -13.44 -5.98
CA HIS A 173 47.91 -14.83 -5.67
C HIS A 173 46.79 -15.50 -4.89
N SER A 174 46.38 -16.70 -5.31
CA SER A 174 45.33 -17.46 -4.63
C SER A 174 45.67 -17.82 -3.18
N SER A 175 46.96 -17.97 -2.86
CA SER A 175 47.43 -18.28 -1.50
C SER A 175 47.30 -17.11 -0.52
N GLN A 176 47.21 -15.87 -1.01
CA GLN A 176 47.20 -14.65 -0.19
C GLN A 176 45.84 -13.94 -0.22
N ALA A 177 45.08 -14.08 -1.31
CA ALA A 177 43.77 -13.47 -1.43
C ALA A 177 42.79 -14.08 -0.42
N GLN A 178 42.04 -13.22 0.27
CA GLN A 178 41.03 -13.64 1.23
C GLN A 178 39.76 -12.84 0.98
N TYR A 179 38.65 -13.53 0.72
CA TYR A 179 37.33 -12.90 0.49
C TYR A 179 36.30 -13.63 1.35
N LYS A 180 36.43 -13.45 2.68
CA LYS A 180 35.62 -14.16 3.68
C LYS A 180 34.42 -13.36 4.14
N SER A 181 34.37 -12.05 3.89
CA SER A 181 33.18 -11.27 4.22
C SER A 181 32.04 -11.55 3.23
N PRO A 182 30.77 -11.43 3.64
CA PRO A 182 29.63 -11.74 2.79
C PRO A 182 29.62 -11.04 1.43
N ILE A 183 29.90 -9.74 1.42
CA ILE A 183 29.91 -8.94 0.19
C ILE A 183 31.09 -9.34 -0.69
N ALA A 184 32.32 -9.35 -0.16
CA ALA A 184 33.51 -9.67 -0.96
C ALA A 184 33.42 -11.08 -1.57
N SER A 185 32.98 -12.07 -0.78
CA SER A 185 32.75 -13.44 -1.23
C SER A 185 31.71 -13.49 -2.35
N LEU A 186 30.56 -12.83 -2.19
CA LEU A 186 29.52 -12.79 -3.22
C LEU A 186 30.04 -12.21 -4.54
N LEU A 187 30.69 -11.04 -4.52
CA LEU A 187 31.17 -10.38 -5.73
C LEU A 187 32.25 -11.21 -6.44
N PHE A 188 33.17 -11.81 -5.67
CA PHE A 188 34.23 -12.63 -6.22
C PHE A 188 33.72 -13.95 -6.83
N GLN A 189 32.88 -14.69 -6.09
CA GLN A 189 32.31 -15.96 -6.54
C GLN A 189 31.37 -15.76 -7.74
N TYR A 190 30.50 -14.75 -7.67
CA TYR A 190 29.58 -14.44 -8.77
C TYR A 190 30.34 -13.97 -10.02
N GLY A 191 31.33 -13.08 -9.90
CA GLY A 191 32.13 -12.65 -11.04
C GLY A 191 32.92 -13.79 -11.67
N SER A 192 33.45 -14.71 -10.86
CA SER A 192 34.12 -15.91 -11.37
C SER A 192 33.15 -16.82 -12.13
N HIS A 193 31.94 -17.00 -11.61
CA HIS A 193 30.86 -17.75 -12.26
C HIS A 193 30.40 -17.11 -13.58
N SER A 194 30.19 -15.78 -13.62
CA SER A 194 29.73 -15.09 -14.83
C SER A 194 30.72 -15.19 -15.98
N ARG A 195 32.03 -15.13 -15.69
CA ARG A 195 33.08 -15.29 -16.70
C ARG A 195 33.28 -16.73 -17.14
N ALA A 196 33.22 -17.69 -16.22
CA ALA A 196 33.37 -19.11 -16.54
C ALA A 196 32.18 -19.66 -17.36
N ASN A 197 30.99 -19.11 -17.15
CA ASN A 197 29.78 -19.49 -17.83
C ASN A 197 29.33 -18.35 -18.75
N THR A 198 30.00 -18.16 -19.89
CA THR A 198 29.77 -17.05 -20.84
C THR A 198 28.32 -16.92 -21.35
N ASN A 199 27.48 -17.95 -21.21
CA ASN A 199 26.05 -17.89 -21.51
C ASN A 199 25.15 -18.11 -20.27
N LEU A 200 25.70 -18.14 -19.06
CA LEU A 200 25.03 -18.35 -17.77
C LEU A 200 23.89 -19.39 -17.81
N LYS A 201 24.07 -20.50 -18.53
CA LYS A 201 23.04 -21.56 -18.64
C LYS A 201 22.72 -22.20 -17.28
N ALA A 202 23.63 -22.09 -16.32
CA ALA A 202 23.47 -22.57 -14.96
C ALA A 202 23.32 -21.39 -14.01
N LYS A 203 22.27 -21.43 -13.16
CA LYS A 203 22.04 -20.46 -12.09
C LYS A 203 23.26 -20.42 -11.17
N PHE A 204 23.62 -19.25 -10.67
CA PHE A 204 24.69 -19.12 -9.68
C PHE A 204 24.34 -19.90 -8.40
N ASP A 205 25.24 -20.79 -7.96
CA ASP A 205 25.09 -21.50 -6.69
C ASP A 205 25.52 -20.61 -5.53
N THR A 206 24.54 -20.00 -4.86
CA THR A 206 24.79 -19.11 -3.72
C THR A 206 25.47 -19.79 -2.54
N LYS A 207 25.46 -21.14 -2.45
CA LYS A 207 26.19 -21.87 -1.40
C LYS A 207 27.71 -21.68 -1.52
N MET A 208 28.23 -21.35 -2.70
CA MET A 208 29.64 -21.04 -2.90
C MET A 208 30.09 -19.84 -2.06
N VAL A 209 29.18 -18.91 -1.74
CA VAL A 209 29.48 -17.74 -0.90
C VAL A 209 29.83 -18.13 0.53
N LEU A 210 29.27 -19.24 1.02
CA LEU A 210 29.42 -19.73 2.40
C LEU A 210 30.63 -20.66 2.58
N LYS A 211 31.20 -21.20 1.49
CA LYS A 211 32.15 -22.31 1.52
C LYS A 211 33.41 -22.03 2.35
N ASP A 212 33.94 -20.82 2.24
CA ASP A 212 35.20 -20.40 2.88
C ASP A 212 34.99 -19.44 4.07
N MET A 213 33.73 -19.31 4.51
CA MET A 213 33.30 -18.34 5.51
C MET A 213 33.30 -18.95 6.92
N GLY A 214 33.80 -18.21 7.91
CA GLY A 214 33.74 -18.63 9.31
C GLY A 214 32.34 -18.46 9.92
N PRO A 215 32.03 -19.15 11.03
CA PRO A 215 30.70 -19.13 11.67
C PRO A 215 30.26 -17.72 12.11
N ALA A 216 31.21 -16.81 12.36
CA ALA A 216 30.93 -15.42 12.73
C ALA A 216 30.23 -14.59 11.64
N HIS A 217 30.28 -15.00 10.36
CA HIS A 217 29.72 -14.26 9.23
C HIS A 217 28.58 -15.00 8.51
N GLU A 218 28.26 -16.22 8.92
CA GLU A 218 27.27 -17.07 8.26
C GLU A 218 25.87 -16.45 8.29
N ASN A 219 25.45 -15.90 9.44
CA ASN A 219 24.15 -15.22 9.56
C ASN A 219 24.05 -13.98 8.66
N ASP A 220 25.11 -13.16 8.62
CA ASP A 220 25.17 -11.97 7.77
C ASP A 220 25.11 -12.35 6.28
N ALA A 221 25.77 -13.44 5.89
CA ALA A 221 25.70 -13.96 4.53
C ALA A 221 24.33 -14.52 4.18
N ASN A 222 23.70 -15.29 5.07
CA ASN A 222 22.35 -15.78 4.87
C ASN A 222 21.35 -14.63 4.69
N HIS A 223 21.48 -13.57 5.49
CA HIS A 223 20.68 -12.34 5.34
C HIS A 223 20.90 -11.68 3.97
N LEU A 224 22.15 -11.47 3.57
CA LEU A 224 22.51 -10.90 2.27
C LEU A 224 21.94 -11.72 1.10
N LEU A 225 22.08 -13.05 1.16
CA LEU A 225 21.59 -13.97 0.12
C LEU A 225 20.07 -14.00 0.05
N ALA A 226 19.39 -13.95 1.20
CA ALA A 226 17.93 -13.85 1.25
C ALA A 226 17.43 -12.55 0.60
N LEU A 227 18.11 -11.43 0.82
CA LEU A 227 17.79 -10.15 0.17
C LEU A 227 18.10 -10.16 -1.33
N ARG A 228 19.19 -10.81 -1.75
CA ARG A 228 19.50 -11.01 -3.17
C ARG A 228 18.39 -11.79 -3.88
N GLU A 229 17.92 -12.90 -3.30
CA GLU A 229 16.81 -13.68 -3.85
C GLU A 229 15.50 -12.87 -3.84
N HIS A 230 15.30 -12.05 -2.82
CA HIS A 230 14.16 -11.12 -2.77
C HIS A 230 14.21 -10.07 -3.88
N MET A 231 15.38 -9.50 -4.21
CA MET A 231 15.54 -8.61 -5.38
C MET A 231 15.10 -9.28 -6.69
N PHE A 232 15.47 -10.54 -6.92
CA PHE A 232 14.99 -11.27 -8.11
C PHE A 232 13.48 -11.42 -8.13
N LYS A 233 12.87 -11.75 -6.99
CA LYS A 233 11.40 -11.89 -6.89
C LYS A 233 10.71 -10.56 -7.17
N HIS A 234 11.19 -9.47 -6.57
CA HIS A 234 10.61 -8.14 -6.75
C HIS A 234 10.78 -7.61 -8.17
N LEU A 235 11.97 -7.77 -8.78
CA LEU A 235 12.18 -7.42 -10.19
C LEU A 235 11.23 -8.18 -11.14
N ARG A 236 10.95 -9.46 -10.86
CA ARG A 236 9.95 -10.22 -11.62
C ARG A 236 8.53 -9.70 -11.42
N THR A 237 8.18 -9.24 -10.22
CA THR A 237 6.89 -8.59 -9.96
C THR A 237 6.77 -7.30 -10.77
N LEU A 238 7.80 -6.45 -10.75
CA LEU A 238 7.83 -5.19 -11.50
C LEU A 238 7.74 -5.37 -13.03
N LEU A 239 8.24 -6.49 -13.56
CA LEU A 239 8.11 -6.85 -14.98
C LEU A 239 6.69 -7.36 -15.35
N LYS A 240 5.94 -7.90 -14.40
CA LYS A 240 4.64 -8.55 -14.65
C LYS A 240 3.44 -7.62 -14.61
N ASN A 241 3.63 -6.30 -14.47
CA ASN A 241 2.56 -5.30 -14.47
C ASN A 241 1.43 -5.58 -13.47
N ASN A 242 1.76 -5.70 -12.18
CA ASN A 242 0.76 -5.68 -11.11
C ASN A 242 1.07 -4.56 -10.10
N ASP A 243 0.06 -3.74 -9.80
CA ASP A 243 0.06 -2.60 -8.85
C ASP A 243 0.84 -1.32 -9.25
N ASP A 244 0.85 -0.32 -8.35
CA ASP A 244 1.22 1.11 -8.50
C ASP A 244 2.60 1.42 -9.09
N THR A 245 3.47 0.44 -9.33
CA THR A 245 4.83 0.66 -9.86
C THR A 245 5.22 -0.51 -10.75
N ARG A 246 5.82 -0.19 -11.91
CA ARG A 246 6.22 -1.17 -12.93
C ARG A 246 7.50 -0.74 -13.64
N ILE A 247 8.12 -1.69 -14.33
CA ILE A 247 9.13 -1.36 -15.33
C ILE A 247 8.41 -1.02 -16.64
N VAL A 248 8.88 0.03 -17.32
CA VAL A 248 8.33 0.46 -18.62
C VAL A 248 8.34 -0.70 -19.63
N GLY A 249 7.27 -0.79 -20.40
CA GLY A 249 7.10 -1.83 -21.41
C GLY A 249 7.92 -1.56 -22.66
N VAL A 250 8.12 -2.60 -23.46
CA VAL A 250 8.84 -2.51 -24.75
C VAL A 250 8.30 -1.40 -25.64
N ASP A 251 6.98 -1.31 -25.77
CA ASP A 251 6.35 -0.32 -26.65
C ASP A 251 6.70 1.10 -26.24
N GLU A 252 6.86 1.37 -24.94
CA GLU A 252 7.20 2.70 -24.42
C GLU A 252 8.67 3.02 -24.67
N VAL A 253 9.56 2.05 -24.45
CA VAL A 253 11.00 2.19 -24.74
C VAL A 253 11.22 2.45 -26.22
N VAL A 254 10.56 1.69 -27.09
CA VAL A 254 10.72 1.78 -28.55
C VAL A 254 10.10 3.05 -29.13
N LYS A 255 9.01 3.56 -28.54
CA LYS A 255 8.37 4.81 -29.00
C LYS A 255 9.07 6.08 -28.50
N SER A 256 9.77 6.02 -27.36
CA SER A 256 10.41 7.20 -26.77
C SER A 256 11.85 7.35 -27.25
N GLN A 257 12.06 8.18 -28.28
CA GLN A 257 13.39 8.56 -28.79
C GLN A 257 14.28 9.14 -27.69
N HIS A 258 13.73 10.04 -26.87
CA HIS A 258 14.46 10.63 -25.74
C HIS A 258 14.97 9.55 -24.78
N MET A 259 14.11 8.60 -24.39
CA MET A 259 14.50 7.50 -23.49
C MET A 259 15.61 6.64 -24.10
N GLN A 260 15.56 6.34 -25.40
CA GLN A 260 16.60 5.56 -26.06
C GLN A 260 17.95 6.28 -26.05
N ILE A 261 17.99 7.56 -26.40
CA ILE A 261 19.21 8.37 -26.32
C ILE A 261 19.71 8.42 -24.87
N ALA A 262 18.83 8.67 -23.92
CA ALA A 262 19.13 8.78 -22.50
C ALA A 262 19.75 7.51 -21.89
N LEU A 263 19.32 6.33 -22.33
CA LEU A 263 19.72 5.05 -21.75
C LEU A 263 20.84 4.36 -22.57
N PHE A 264 20.72 4.41 -23.90
CA PHE A 264 21.56 3.68 -24.84
C PHE A 264 22.46 4.58 -25.70
N GLN A 265 22.43 5.90 -25.52
CA GLN A 265 23.26 6.88 -26.26
C GLN A 265 23.08 6.84 -27.79
N SER A 266 22.02 6.18 -28.26
CA SER A 266 21.72 5.98 -29.68
C SER A 266 20.25 5.60 -29.84
N GLU A 267 19.72 5.88 -31.01
CA GLU A 267 18.36 5.50 -31.40
C GLU A 267 18.38 4.16 -32.11
N MET A 268 17.30 3.39 -31.94
CA MET A 268 17.02 2.23 -32.79
C MET A 268 16.59 2.72 -34.17
N ASP A 269 17.12 2.11 -35.23
CA ASP A 269 16.65 2.37 -36.58
C ASP A 269 15.24 1.79 -36.81
N ASP A 270 14.51 2.30 -37.81
CA ASP A 270 13.14 1.90 -38.11
C ASP A 270 12.98 0.39 -38.30
N SER A 271 14.00 -0.27 -38.87
CA SER A 271 13.99 -1.72 -39.09
C SER A 271 14.07 -2.51 -37.77
N THR A 272 14.91 -2.07 -36.83
CA THR A 272 15.03 -2.65 -35.49
C THR A 272 13.78 -2.40 -34.67
N THR A 273 13.25 -1.17 -34.70
CA THR A 273 12.00 -0.79 -34.03
C THR A 273 10.84 -1.67 -34.47
N ALA A 274 10.63 -1.81 -35.79
CA ALA A 274 9.59 -2.66 -36.33
C ALA A 274 9.81 -4.14 -35.96
N GLY A 275 11.04 -4.64 -36.01
CA GLY A 275 11.39 -6.02 -35.65
C GLY A 275 11.14 -6.33 -34.17
N VAL A 276 11.50 -5.43 -33.25
CA VAL A 276 11.25 -5.60 -31.81
C VAL A 276 9.76 -5.73 -31.52
N ILE A 277 8.92 -4.91 -32.16
CA ILE A 277 7.46 -4.91 -31.97
C ILE A 277 6.82 -6.15 -32.61
N THR A 278 7.19 -6.48 -33.86
CA THR A 278 6.52 -7.51 -34.66
C THR A 278 6.99 -8.93 -34.34
N GLU A 279 8.28 -9.13 -34.10
CA GLU A 279 8.88 -10.44 -33.83
C GLU A 279 8.77 -10.86 -32.36
N LYS A 280 8.32 -9.95 -31.47
CA LYS A 280 8.29 -10.14 -30.00
C LYS A 280 9.63 -10.63 -29.45
N VAL A 281 10.73 -10.06 -29.94
CA VAL A 281 12.08 -10.41 -29.46
C VAL A 281 12.17 -10.08 -27.96
N ASP A 282 12.33 -11.11 -27.12
CA ASP A 282 12.29 -11.11 -25.64
C ASP A 282 11.98 -9.75 -25.00
N ALA A 283 10.69 -9.42 -24.94
CA ALA A 283 10.23 -8.10 -24.52
C ALA A 283 10.71 -7.72 -23.11
N GLU A 284 10.72 -8.70 -22.22
CA GLU A 284 11.17 -8.52 -20.85
C GLU A 284 12.68 -8.25 -20.77
N LEU A 285 13.50 -8.75 -21.72
CA LEU A 285 14.92 -8.43 -21.80
C LEU A 285 15.14 -6.94 -22.09
N LEU A 286 14.44 -6.35 -23.07
CA LEU A 286 14.59 -4.93 -23.37
C LEU A 286 14.13 -4.03 -22.21
N SER A 287 12.99 -4.36 -21.59
CA SER A 287 12.53 -3.65 -20.38
C SER A 287 13.55 -3.74 -19.24
N LEU A 288 14.15 -4.91 -19.02
CA LEU A 288 15.17 -5.10 -18.01
C LEU A 288 16.48 -4.35 -18.35
N MET A 289 16.84 -4.28 -19.63
CA MET A 289 17.97 -3.47 -20.11
C MET A 289 17.73 -1.97 -19.87
N ALA A 290 16.53 -1.47 -20.13
CA ALA A 290 16.17 -0.08 -19.84
C ALA A 290 16.26 0.22 -18.34
N TYR A 291 15.76 -0.68 -17.49
CA TYR A 291 15.91 -0.58 -16.04
C TYR A 291 17.37 -0.58 -15.59
N ALA A 292 18.20 -1.50 -16.11
CA ALA A 292 19.61 -1.57 -15.75
C ALA A 292 20.40 -0.34 -16.25
N ALA A 293 20.11 0.17 -17.45
CA ALA A 293 20.71 1.39 -17.96
C ALA A 293 20.33 2.62 -17.12
N TYR A 294 19.06 2.74 -16.69
CA TYR A 294 18.63 3.81 -15.80
C TYR A 294 19.30 3.70 -14.43
N PHE A 295 19.36 2.49 -13.87
CA PHE A 295 20.10 2.18 -12.65
C PHE A 295 21.55 2.65 -12.74
N MET A 296 22.24 2.38 -13.85
CA MET A 296 23.65 2.74 -14.01
C MET A 296 23.86 4.23 -14.24
N LYS A 297 23.07 4.87 -15.09
CA LYS A 297 23.36 6.20 -15.64
C LYS A 297 22.57 7.33 -15.01
N ARG A 298 21.43 7.04 -14.38
CA ARG A 298 20.47 8.05 -13.87
C ARG A 298 20.12 7.91 -12.40
N VAL A 299 20.56 6.84 -11.74
CA VAL A 299 20.63 6.81 -10.29
C VAL A 299 21.92 7.49 -9.87
N THR A 300 21.83 8.52 -9.01
CA THR A 300 22.94 9.40 -8.66
C THR A 300 23.16 9.46 -7.15
N VAL A 301 24.41 9.69 -6.77
CA VAL A 301 24.88 9.79 -5.39
C VAL A 301 25.89 10.94 -5.31
N THR A 302 25.86 11.72 -4.23
CA THR A 302 26.92 12.71 -3.99
C THR A 302 28.05 12.06 -3.19
N ARG A 303 29.24 11.90 -3.78
CA ARG A 303 30.42 11.46 -3.03
C ARG A 303 31.09 12.65 -2.38
N VAL A 304 31.14 12.62 -1.06
CA VAL A 304 31.87 13.56 -0.22
C VAL A 304 33.19 12.90 0.16
N THR A 305 34.30 13.39 -0.40
CA THR A 305 35.63 12.88 -0.10
C THR A 305 36.34 13.80 0.89
N ALA A 306 36.52 13.31 2.12
CA ALA A 306 37.33 13.95 3.15
C ALA A 306 38.81 13.59 2.97
N LYS A 307 39.72 14.51 3.33
CA LYS A 307 41.17 14.23 3.35
C LYS A 307 41.67 13.64 4.67
N ARG A 308 40.89 13.79 5.75
CA ARG A 308 41.20 13.26 7.08
C ARG A 308 39.97 12.61 7.67
N GLU A 309 40.19 11.56 8.46
CA GLU A 309 39.11 10.78 9.06
C GLU A 309 38.23 11.61 10.00
N GLN A 310 38.83 12.45 10.86
CA GLN A 310 38.09 13.32 11.79
C GLN A 310 37.07 14.21 11.08
N TYR A 311 37.46 14.88 9.98
CA TYR A 311 36.53 15.69 9.21
C TYR A 311 35.41 14.87 8.57
N GLY A 312 35.72 13.63 8.17
CA GLY A 312 34.72 12.70 7.69
C GLY A 312 33.65 12.39 8.73
N PHE A 313 34.05 12.18 10.00
CA PHE A 313 33.12 11.97 11.11
C PHE A 313 32.33 13.23 11.48
N ASP A 314 32.97 14.40 11.54
CA ASP A 314 32.28 15.67 11.81
C ASP A 314 31.19 15.94 10.75
N MET A 315 31.50 15.68 9.48
CA MET A 315 30.53 15.80 8.38
C MET A 315 29.41 14.76 8.46
N PHE A 316 29.72 13.53 8.87
CA PHE A 316 28.73 12.48 9.10
C PHE A 316 27.72 12.88 10.17
N GLU A 317 28.17 13.43 11.29
CA GLU A 317 27.29 13.91 12.36
C GLU A 317 26.43 15.08 11.88
N ALA A 318 27.01 16.05 11.20
CA ALA A 318 26.29 17.22 10.69
C ALA A 318 25.19 16.83 9.68
N LEU A 319 25.49 15.94 8.73
CA LEU A 319 24.54 15.50 7.69
C LEU A 319 23.40 14.64 8.25
N ASN A 320 23.61 13.88 9.33
CA ASN A 320 22.56 13.06 9.94
C ASN A 320 21.70 13.83 10.96
N THR A 321 22.21 14.95 11.48
CA THR A 321 21.49 15.76 12.48
C THR A 321 20.59 16.82 11.83
N THR A 322 20.84 17.18 10.57
CA THR A 322 20.19 18.32 9.90
C THR A 322 19.18 17.87 8.84
N GLY A 323 17.90 17.87 9.20
CA GLY A 323 16.83 17.87 8.19
C GLY A 323 15.52 17.25 8.64
N GLU A 324 14.51 18.09 8.86
CA GLU A 324 13.12 17.64 8.74
C GLU A 324 12.69 17.85 7.28
N PRO A 325 12.24 16.81 6.57
CA PRO A 325 11.80 16.96 5.19
C PRO A 325 10.54 17.82 5.13
N LEU A 326 10.53 18.82 4.25
CA LEU A 326 9.33 19.61 3.97
C LEU A 326 8.27 18.74 3.31
N THR A 327 7.03 18.90 3.78
CA THR A 327 5.85 18.30 3.19
C THR A 327 5.56 18.89 1.81
N VAL A 328 4.78 18.16 1.02
CA VAL A 328 4.32 18.60 -0.31
C VAL A 328 3.62 19.97 -0.22
N LEU A 329 2.78 20.16 0.80
CA LEU A 329 2.02 21.40 0.99
C LEU A 329 2.90 22.59 1.37
N GLU A 330 3.95 22.38 2.17
CA GLU A 330 4.91 23.44 2.51
C GLU A 330 5.67 23.92 1.27
N THR A 331 6.02 23.02 0.35
CA THR A 331 6.63 23.40 -0.93
C THR A 331 5.64 24.02 -1.91
N PHE A 332 4.35 23.72 -1.76
CA PHE A 332 3.27 24.23 -2.62
C PHE A 332 2.77 25.62 -2.21
N LYS A 333 2.70 25.92 -0.90
CA LYS A 333 2.20 27.21 -0.36
C LYS A 333 2.83 28.45 -1.02
N PRO A 334 4.16 28.52 -1.27
CA PRO A 334 4.76 29.67 -1.97
C PRO A 334 4.18 29.92 -3.36
N LYS A 335 3.81 28.87 -4.11
CA LYS A 335 3.19 28.99 -5.45
C LYS A 335 1.79 29.59 -5.37
N VAL A 336 1.03 29.23 -4.34
CA VAL A 336 -0.28 29.80 -4.06
C VAL A 336 -0.17 31.28 -3.70
N ILE A 337 0.74 31.64 -2.80
CA ILE A 337 0.99 33.04 -2.40
C ILE A 337 1.40 33.88 -3.61
N LEU A 338 2.25 33.34 -4.49
CA LEU A 338 2.67 34.02 -5.71
C LEU A 338 1.49 34.27 -6.66
N ALA A 339 0.58 33.31 -6.81
CA ALA A 339 -0.61 33.44 -7.66
C ALA A 339 -1.60 34.49 -7.14
N GLU A 340 -1.81 34.57 -5.82
CA GLU A 340 -2.63 35.61 -5.17
C GLU A 340 -1.91 36.97 -5.07
N LYS A 341 -0.60 37.03 -5.31
CA LYS A 341 0.31 38.14 -4.98
C LYS A 341 0.48 38.33 -3.47
N VAL A 342 1.73 38.59 -3.06
CA VAL A 342 2.14 38.70 -1.65
C VAL A 342 1.33 39.73 -0.86
N ASN A 343 0.95 40.85 -1.48
CA ASN A 343 0.21 41.93 -0.82
C ASN A 343 -1.28 41.61 -0.62
N GLU A 344 -1.90 40.81 -1.50
CA GLU A 344 -3.33 40.48 -1.44
C GLU A 344 -3.57 39.18 -0.64
N TRP A 345 -2.55 38.31 -0.52
CA TRP A 345 -2.61 37.04 0.23
C TRP A 345 -3.27 37.14 1.63
N PRO A 346 -2.92 38.10 2.52
CA PRO A 346 -3.47 38.15 3.87
C PRO A 346 -4.99 38.26 3.95
N GLN A 347 -5.63 38.80 2.90
CA GLN A 347 -7.08 39.01 2.79
C GLN A 347 -7.74 38.06 1.77
N SER A 348 -6.95 37.23 1.10
CA SER A 348 -7.45 36.30 0.07
C SER A 348 -8.28 35.16 0.67
N VAL A 349 -9.27 34.69 -0.09
CA VAL A 349 -10.03 33.46 0.24
C VAL A 349 -9.12 32.23 0.23
N SER A 350 -8.09 32.22 -0.64
CA SER A 350 -7.09 31.15 -0.71
C SER A 350 -6.35 30.94 0.60
N LYS A 351 -6.07 32.02 1.35
CA LYS A 351 -5.46 31.90 2.68
C LYS A 351 -6.36 31.16 3.66
N SER A 352 -7.66 31.47 3.67
CA SER A 352 -8.62 30.77 4.54
C SER A 352 -8.69 29.27 4.22
N TYR A 353 -8.74 28.91 2.94
CA TYR A 353 -8.69 27.49 2.52
C TYR A 353 -7.38 26.82 2.94
N PHE A 354 -6.24 27.51 2.83
CA PHE A 354 -4.95 26.97 3.21
C PHE A 354 -4.81 26.78 4.73
N GLU A 355 -5.37 27.68 5.54
CA GLU A 355 -5.40 27.55 7.00
C GLU A 355 -6.23 26.33 7.44
N GLU A 356 -7.34 26.06 6.76
CA GLU A 356 -8.13 24.84 6.98
C GLU A 356 -7.34 23.57 6.65
N ILE A 357 -6.59 23.57 5.55
CA ILE A 357 -5.69 22.48 5.16
C ILE A 357 -4.60 22.28 6.22
N GLU A 358 -3.94 23.35 6.65
CA GLU A 358 -2.89 23.29 7.68
C GLU A 358 -3.41 22.79 9.03
N SER A 359 -4.64 23.15 9.39
CA SER A 359 -5.29 22.63 10.59
C SER A 359 -5.46 21.12 10.57
N TYR A 360 -5.74 20.51 9.42
CA TYR A 360 -5.82 19.05 9.27
C TYR A 360 -4.45 18.38 9.41
N ILE A 361 -3.43 18.93 8.75
CA ILE A 361 -2.06 18.39 8.81
C ILE A 361 -1.51 18.42 10.24
N GLY A 362 -1.88 19.43 11.02
CA GLY A 362 -1.53 19.55 12.43
C GLY A 362 -0.13 20.12 12.63
N GLN A 363 -0.04 21.42 12.92
CA GLN A 363 1.24 22.13 13.10
C GLN A 363 2.12 21.57 14.24
N LYS A 364 1.52 20.88 15.23
CA LYS A 364 2.22 20.29 16.39
C LYS A 364 2.57 18.81 16.22
N SER A 365 2.23 18.20 15.08
CA SER A 365 2.53 16.80 14.81
C SER A 365 3.98 16.62 14.34
N GLY A 366 4.61 15.49 14.68
CA GLY A 366 5.96 15.18 14.19
C GLY A 366 6.01 15.07 12.66
N SER A 367 7.19 15.29 12.07
CA SER A 367 7.42 15.34 10.62
C SER A 367 6.86 14.13 9.86
N VAL A 368 7.01 12.92 10.40
CA VAL A 368 6.49 11.67 9.81
C VAL A 368 4.97 11.67 9.69
N GLU A 369 4.27 12.07 10.76
CA GLU A 369 2.80 12.11 10.77
C GLU A 369 2.27 13.21 9.84
N ARG A 370 2.95 14.37 9.79
CA ARG A 370 2.62 15.45 8.84
C ARG A 370 2.74 14.98 7.40
N GLN A 371 3.80 14.23 7.07
CA GLN A 371 3.98 13.66 5.74
C GLN A 371 2.89 12.64 5.40
N LYS A 372 2.52 11.79 6.35
CA LYS A 372 1.44 10.80 6.20
C LYS A 372 0.09 11.47 5.94
N ARG A 373 -0.28 12.47 6.74
CA ARG A 373 -1.53 13.25 6.55
C ARG A 373 -1.53 14.01 5.23
N THR A 374 -0.39 14.58 4.84
CA THR A 374 -0.25 15.24 3.54
C THR A 374 -0.53 14.26 2.40
N SER A 375 0.05 13.06 2.45
CA SER A 375 -0.21 12.02 1.45
C SER A 375 -1.68 11.59 1.44
N LYS A 376 -2.30 11.44 2.63
CA LYS A 376 -3.74 11.14 2.76
C LYS A 376 -4.63 12.23 2.19
N LEU A 377 -4.16 13.47 2.09
CA LEU A 377 -4.91 14.57 1.48
C LEU A 377 -4.71 14.65 -0.04
N VAL A 378 -3.45 14.60 -0.49
CA VAL A 378 -3.10 14.89 -1.89
C VAL A 378 -3.52 13.77 -2.84
N ILE A 379 -3.42 12.51 -2.42
CA ILE A 379 -3.84 11.36 -3.24
C ILE A 379 -5.34 11.41 -3.59
N PRO A 380 -6.27 11.49 -2.63
CA PRO A 380 -7.69 11.57 -2.97
C PRO A 380 -8.05 12.87 -3.69
N PHE A 381 -7.36 13.98 -3.38
CA PHE A 381 -7.53 15.23 -4.11
C PHE A 381 -7.19 15.10 -5.60
N ALA A 382 -6.11 14.40 -5.95
CA ALA A 382 -5.74 14.18 -7.36
C ALA A 382 -6.81 13.41 -8.13
N LEU A 383 -7.41 12.40 -7.50
CA LEU A 383 -8.50 11.64 -8.06
C LEU A 383 -9.78 12.50 -8.20
N ALA A 384 -10.08 13.35 -7.22
CA ALA A 384 -11.23 14.27 -7.26
C ALA A 384 -11.09 15.35 -8.35
N GLN A 385 -9.88 15.90 -8.51
CA GLN A 385 -9.63 17.01 -9.43
C GLN A 385 -9.54 16.53 -10.89
N GLN A 386 -8.75 15.49 -11.17
CA GLN A 386 -8.40 15.11 -12.54
C GLN A 386 -8.80 13.67 -12.93
N GLY A 387 -9.38 12.90 -12.00
CA GLY A 387 -9.62 11.47 -12.23
C GLY A 387 -8.34 10.64 -12.31
N GLN A 388 -7.20 11.20 -11.88
CA GLN A 388 -5.89 10.56 -11.99
C GLN A 388 -5.54 9.78 -10.73
N LYS A 389 -4.92 8.61 -10.94
CA LYS A 389 -4.27 7.85 -9.88
C LYS A 389 -2.94 8.51 -9.55
N LEU A 390 -2.68 8.73 -8.26
CA LEU A 390 -1.44 9.33 -7.77
C LEU A 390 -0.79 8.42 -6.73
N GLY A 391 0.52 8.21 -6.85
CA GLY A 391 1.29 7.38 -5.93
C GLY A 391 1.55 8.02 -4.57
N THR A 392 2.12 7.22 -3.66
CA THR A 392 2.46 7.64 -2.28
C THR A 392 3.77 8.44 -2.19
N ARG A 393 4.45 8.65 -3.31
CA ARG A 393 5.77 9.28 -3.36
C ARG A 393 5.66 10.79 -3.26
N VAL A 394 6.45 11.37 -2.36
CA VAL A 394 6.47 12.82 -2.09
C VAL A 394 6.81 13.64 -3.35
N SER A 395 7.76 13.16 -4.15
CA SER A 395 8.20 13.83 -5.39
C SER A 395 7.09 13.86 -6.44
N GLU A 396 6.38 12.75 -6.59
CA GLU A 396 5.26 12.61 -7.53
C GLU A 396 4.09 13.51 -7.11
N GLN A 397 3.72 13.48 -5.83
CA GLN A 397 2.68 14.34 -5.26
C GLN A 397 3.01 15.82 -5.38
N ARG A 398 4.27 16.20 -5.14
CA ARG A 398 4.74 17.58 -5.32
C ARG A 398 4.61 18.03 -6.76
N ARG A 399 5.10 17.22 -7.70
CA ARG A 399 5.00 17.53 -9.13
C ARG A 399 3.54 17.67 -9.55
N PHE A 400 2.68 16.74 -9.14
CA PHE A 400 1.25 16.80 -9.43
C PHE A 400 0.63 18.12 -8.97
N LEU A 401 0.78 18.51 -7.70
CA LEU A 401 0.20 19.76 -7.19
C LEU A 401 0.76 20.98 -7.91
N HIS A 402 2.09 21.03 -8.13
CA HIS A 402 2.71 22.15 -8.80
C HIS A 402 2.22 22.30 -10.24
N GLN A 403 2.29 21.22 -11.03
CA GLN A 403 1.93 21.23 -12.43
C GLN A 403 0.44 21.50 -12.63
N SER A 404 -0.43 20.75 -11.94
CA SER A 404 -1.89 20.92 -12.11
C SER A 404 -2.37 22.31 -11.66
N TYR A 405 -1.76 22.91 -10.65
CA TYR A 405 -2.08 24.27 -10.21
C TYR A 405 -1.52 25.35 -11.16
N GLU A 406 -0.35 25.13 -11.76
CA GLU A 406 0.23 26.03 -12.75
C GLU A 406 -0.55 26.02 -14.07
N GLU A 407 -1.00 24.84 -14.51
CA GLU A 407 -1.84 24.63 -15.70
C GLU A 407 -3.25 25.21 -15.55
N THR A 408 -3.71 25.49 -14.32
CA THR A 408 -5.03 26.08 -14.07
C THR A 408 -5.03 27.57 -14.52
N PRO A 409 -5.78 27.93 -15.58
CA PRO A 409 -5.76 29.27 -16.14
C PRO A 409 -6.68 30.18 -15.31
N GLU A 410 -6.12 31.29 -14.81
CA GLU A 410 -6.81 32.31 -13.98
C GLU A 410 -6.94 32.04 -12.47
N ILE A 411 -7.02 33.14 -11.71
CA ILE A 411 -7.05 33.11 -10.24
C ILE A 411 -8.36 32.55 -9.68
N GLY A 412 -9.48 32.73 -10.38
CA GLY A 412 -10.78 32.17 -9.99
C GLY A 412 -10.74 30.65 -9.93
N ALA A 413 -10.30 30.00 -11.01
CA ALA A 413 -10.12 28.56 -11.07
C ALA A 413 -9.08 28.04 -10.07
N LYS A 414 -8.01 28.81 -9.81
CA LYS A 414 -7.03 28.48 -8.75
C LYS A 414 -7.64 28.53 -7.34
N ARG A 415 -8.56 29.46 -7.08
CA ARG A 415 -9.33 29.51 -5.82
C ARG A 415 -10.26 28.30 -5.71
N GLU A 416 -10.94 27.90 -6.78
CA GLU A 416 -11.76 26.67 -6.81
C GLU A 416 -10.91 25.41 -6.56
N TYR A 417 -9.73 25.31 -7.17
CA TYR A 417 -8.77 24.23 -6.93
C TYR A 417 -8.44 24.10 -5.43
N LEU A 418 -8.14 25.22 -4.76
CA LEU A 418 -7.86 25.24 -3.32
C LEU A 418 -9.11 24.98 -2.48
N ALA A 419 -10.28 25.43 -2.92
CA ALA A 419 -11.56 25.16 -2.28
C ALA A 419 -11.88 23.65 -2.29
N LEU A 420 -11.56 22.92 -3.37
CA LEU A 420 -11.68 21.46 -3.41
C LEU A 420 -10.66 20.80 -2.47
N LEU A 421 -9.39 21.21 -2.53
CA LEU A 421 -8.35 20.67 -1.65
C LEU A 421 -8.70 20.87 -0.15
N SER A 422 -9.26 22.03 0.19
CA SER A 422 -9.82 22.31 1.51
C SER A 422 -11.01 21.39 1.81
N SER A 423 -11.91 21.15 0.86
CA SER A 423 -13.06 20.25 1.07
C SER A 423 -12.63 18.81 1.36
N VAL A 424 -11.59 18.31 0.69
CA VAL A 424 -10.99 17.00 0.99
C VAL A 424 -10.38 16.99 2.40
N SER A 425 -9.71 18.07 2.82
CA SER A 425 -9.13 18.15 4.17
C SER A 425 -10.20 18.20 5.27
N GLN A 426 -11.34 18.84 5.00
CA GLN A 426 -12.49 18.85 5.90
C GLN A 426 -13.12 17.46 6.04
N ILE A 427 -13.33 16.74 4.93
CA ILE A 427 -13.81 15.35 4.96
C ILE A 427 -12.90 14.50 5.84
N HIS A 428 -11.58 14.54 5.63
CA HIS A 428 -10.66 13.78 6.46
C HIS A 428 -10.62 14.24 7.93
N GLY A 429 -10.51 15.55 8.17
CA GLY A 429 -10.23 16.10 9.49
C GLY A 429 -11.44 16.19 10.42
N ARG A 430 -12.65 16.35 9.87
CA ARG A 430 -13.88 16.52 10.65
C ARG A 430 -14.83 15.33 10.54
N TYR A 431 -14.92 14.72 9.35
CA TYR A 431 -15.98 13.76 9.04
C TYR A 431 -15.48 12.31 9.03
N TRP A 432 -14.20 12.08 8.74
CA TRP A 432 -13.57 10.76 8.64
C TRP A 432 -12.60 10.50 9.80
N THR A 433 -13.13 10.55 11.03
CA THR A 433 -12.35 10.31 12.26
C THR A 433 -12.97 9.17 13.05
N ASP A 434 -12.17 8.16 13.45
CA ASP A 434 -12.52 6.91 14.17
C ASP A 434 -13.86 6.93 14.95
N GLY A 435 -14.98 6.82 14.24
CA GLY A 435 -16.34 6.86 14.80
C GLY A 435 -16.83 8.20 15.38
N LYS A 436 -16.02 9.28 15.40
CA LYS A 436 -16.44 10.61 15.87
C LYS A 436 -16.96 11.47 14.71
N VAL A 437 -17.92 10.94 13.96
CA VAL A 437 -18.55 11.67 12.85
C VAL A 437 -19.46 12.75 13.41
N GLN A 438 -19.08 14.03 13.28
CA GLN A 438 -19.98 15.16 13.54
C GLN A 438 -20.56 15.67 12.21
N TRP A 439 -21.55 14.97 11.68
CA TRP A 439 -22.37 15.51 10.61
C TRP A 439 -23.25 16.64 11.18
N ARG A 440 -23.36 17.76 10.47
CA ARG A 440 -24.01 18.99 10.97
C ARG A 440 -25.09 19.55 10.05
N TYR A 441 -25.54 18.78 9.06
CA TYR A 441 -26.54 19.23 8.10
C TYR A 441 -27.90 18.61 8.41
N SER A 442 -28.94 19.44 8.44
CA SER A 442 -30.28 19.08 8.92
C SER A 442 -31.22 18.76 7.76
N THR A 443 -31.09 17.55 7.21
CA THR A 443 -32.07 17.00 6.24
C THR A 443 -32.84 15.84 6.85
N ALA A 444 -34.05 15.57 6.36
CA ALA A 444 -34.91 14.48 6.83
C ALA A 444 -34.27 13.08 6.69
N ASP A 445 -33.27 12.94 5.79
CA ASP A 445 -32.52 11.70 5.51
C ASP A 445 -31.15 11.62 6.22
N SER A 446 -30.78 12.63 7.02
CA SER A 446 -29.45 12.74 7.64
C SER A 446 -29.05 11.54 8.50
N GLY A 447 -30.01 10.84 9.13
CA GLY A 447 -29.72 9.71 10.01
C GLY A 447 -29.07 8.50 9.30
N HIS A 448 -29.49 8.17 8.08
CA HIS A 448 -28.92 7.06 7.31
C HIS A 448 -27.60 7.43 6.63
N ALA A 449 -27.46 8.68 6.17
CA ALA A 449 -26.18 9.17 5.65
C ALA A 449 -25.10 9.15 6.75
N ASP A 450 -25.43 9.59 7.97
CA ASP A 450 -24.54 9.51 9.13
C ASP A 450 -24.07 8.10 9.44
N LEU A 451 -25.01 7.14 9.38
CA LEU A 451 -24.70 5.74 9.55
C LEU A 451 -23.76 5.25 8.44
N GLY A 452 -24.08 5.56 7.18
CA GLY A 452 -23.28 5.16 6.01
C GLY A 452 -21.85 5.70 6.10
N LEU A 453 -21.68 6.97 6.48
CA LEU A 453 -20.36 7.57 6.66
C LEU A 453 -19.59 6.94 7.82
N ALA A 454 -20.24 6.71 8.96
CA ALA A 454 -19.62 6.03 10.11
C ALA A 454 -19.22 4.59 9.76
N PHE A 455 -20.03 3.90 8.97
CA PHE A 455 -19.75 2.56 8.47
C PHE A 455 -18.52 2.56 7.54
N LEU A 456 -18.52 3.40 6.52
CA LEU A 456 -17.41 3.53 5.55
C LEU A 456 -16.09 3.90 6.25
N SER A 457 -16.15 4.82 7.21
CA SER A 457 -14.98 5.22 8.02
C SER A 457 -14.46 4.07 8.88
N THR A 458 -15.35 3.35 9.58
CA THR A 458 -14.95 2.18 10.40
C THR A 458 -14.40 1.04 9.53
N ALA A 459 -14.87 0.92 8.29
CA ALA A 459 -14.37 -0.03 7.30
C ALA A 459 -13.05 0.40 6.64
N ASN A 460 -12.54 1.61 6.94
CA ASN A 460 -11.38 2.22 6.32
C ASN A 460 -11.49 2.29 4.78
N HIS A 461 -12.71 2.49 4.26
CA HIS A 461 -12.98 2.55 2.82
C HIS A 461 -12.72 3.95 2.24
N GLU A 462 -11.48 4.45 2.38
CA GLU A 462 -11.11 5.85 2.07
C GLU A 462 -11.24 6.22 0.58
N ILE A 463 -11.31 5.24 -0.34
CA ILE A 463 -11.36 5.48 -1.79
C ILE A 463 -12.61 6.23 -2.27
N VAL A 464 -13.66 6.34 -1.45
CA VAL A 464 -14.88 7.14 -1.75
C VAL A 464 -14.72 8.62 -1.40
N ILE A 465 -13.71 8.99 -0.61
CA ILE A 465 -13.48 10.38 -0.18
C ILE A 465 -13.38 11.35 -1.37
N PRO A 466 -12.71 11.04 -2.49
CA PRO A 466 -12.68 11.91 -3.68
C PRO A 466 -14.07 12.29 -4.17
N LEU A 467 -14.96 11.30 -4.32
CA LEU A 467 -16.33 11.49 -4.76
C LEU A 467 -17.12 12.31 -3.74
N LEU A 468 -17.07 11.92 -2.46
CA LEU A 468 -17.77 12.64 -1.38
C LEU A 468 -17.28 14.08 -1.23
N SER A 469 -16.01 14.34 -1.54
CA SER A 469 -15.43 15.69 -1.49
C SER A 469 -16.00 16.60 -2.58
N ARG A 470 -16.45 16.06 -3.72
CA ARG A 470 -17.16 16.83 -4.76
C ARG A 470 -18.51 17.30 -4.27
N TYR A 471 -19.34 16.39 -3.78
CA TYR A 471 -20.65 16.72 -3.20
C TYR A 471 -20.51 17.65 -1.98
N HIS A 472 -19.52 17.43 -1.13
CA HIS A 472 -19.25 18.31 0.00
C HIS A 472 -18.79 19.71 -0.43
N ALA A 473 -18.04 19.82 -1.52
CA ALA A 473 -17.66 21.13 -2.04
C ALA A 473 -18.88 21.88 -2.59
N ALA A 474 -19.82 21.20 -3.28
CA ALA A 474 -21.09 21.80 -3.68
C ALA A 474 -21.88 22.34 -2.48
N VAL A 475 -22.00 21.58 -1.39
CA VAL A 475 -22.66 22.05 -0.14
C VAL A 475 -22.06 23.36 0.38
N ARG A 476 -20.73 23.52 0.25
CA ARG A 476 -20.03 24.70 0.76
C ARG A 476 -20.19 25.93 -0.14
N PHE A 477 -20.27 25.73 -1.44
CA PHE A 477 -20.06 26.81 -2.42
C PHE A 477 -21.24 27.05 -3.37
N ALA A 478 -22.22 26.14 -3.45
CA ALA A 478 -23.43 26.33 -4.24
C ALA A 478 -24.38 27.35 -3.58
N GLU A 479 -25.23 27.95 -4.41
CA GLU A 479 -26.28 28.86 -3.94
C GLU A 479 -27.38 28.11 -3.19
N ASP A 480 -27.85 26.99 -3.76
CA ASP A 480 -28.81 26.09 -3.12
C ASP A 480 -28.08 25.04 -2.26
N LYS A 481 -27.97 25.35 -0.97
CA LYS A 481 -27.32 24.46 -0.01
C LYS A 481 -28.19 23.26 0.37
N GLU A 482 -29.51 23.40 0.34
CA GLU A 482 -30.41 22.34 0.77
C GLU A 482 -30.40 21.18 -0.23
N GLU A 483 -30.46 21.51 -1.53
CA GLU A 483 -30.32 20.53 -2.61
C GLU A 483 -28.95 19.84 -2.56
N ALA A 484 -27.87 20.61 -2.41
CA ALA A 484 -26.53 20.06 -2.31
C ALA A 484 -26.35 19.15 -1.07
N GLU A 485 -26.96 19.51 0.07
CA GLU A 485 -26.94 18.70 1.29
C GLU A 485 -27.69 17.37 1.09
N HIS A 486 -28.83 17.42 0.39
CA HIS A 486 -29.59 16.24 0.03
C HIS A 486 -28.81 15.32 -0.92
N ALA A 487 -28.22 15.87 -1.97
CA ALA A 487 -27.38 15.12 -2.91
C ALA A 487 -26.20 14.44 -2.20
N LEU A 488 -25.50 15.15 -1.31
CA LEU A 488 -24.41 14.58 -0.52
C LEU A 488 -24.88 13.43 0.39
N ALA A 489 -26.03 13.58 1.05
CA ALA A 489 -26.60 12.53 1.88
C ALA A 489 -26.92 11.27 1.06
N LEU A 490 -27.51 11.44 -0.12
CA LEU A 490 -27.78 10.33 -1.05
C LEU A 490 -26.49 9.70 -1.59
N ALA A 491 -25.46 10.49 -1.91
CA ALA A 491 -24.16 9.98 -2.36
C ALA A 491 -23.49 9.12 -1.29
N ILE A 492 -23.57 9.53 -0.01
CA ILE A 492 -23.06 8.73 1.10
C ILE A 492 -23.83 7.40 1.23
N LYS A 493 -25.17 7.45 1.15
CA LYS A 493 -26.02 6.24 1.16
C LYS A 493 -25.65 5.31 0.01
N ALA A 494 -25.54 5.81 -1.22
CA ALA A 494 -25.15 5.03 -2.39
C ALA A 494 -23.77 4.39 -2.23
N CYS A 495 -22.76 5.14 -1.76
CA CYS A 495 -21.43 4.61 -1.47
C CYS A 495 -21.46 3.49 -0.43
N ALA A 496 -22.16 3.70 0.69
CA ALA A 496 -22.27 2.74 1.78
C ALA A 496 -23.04 1.47 1.35
N GLY A 497 -24.17 1.65 0.65
CA GLY A 497 -25.00 0.56 0.16
C GLY A 497 -24.27 -0.29 -0.88
N PHE A 498 -23.63 0.34 -1.86
CA PHE A 498 -22.83 -0.38 -2.85
C PHE A 498 -21.66 -1.13 -2.20
N PHE A 499 -20.93 -0.48 -1.30
CA PHE A 499 -19.86 -1.14 -0.56
C PHE A 499 -20.38 -2.36 0.21
N ALA A 500 -21.53 -2.25 0.87
CA ALA A 500 -22.15 -3.35 1.60
C ALA A 500 -22.54 -4.50 0.67
N LEU A 501 -23.31 -4.23 -0.39
CA LEU A 501 -23.79 -5.25 -1.31
C LEU A 501 -22.64 -5.92 -2.07
N TYR A 502 -21.70 -5.13 -2.62
CA TYR A 502 -20.58 -5.66 -3.39
C TYR A 502 -19.65 -6.53 -2.53
N ARG A 503 -19.30 -6.06 -1.32
CA ARG A 503 -18.38 -6.79 -0.42
C ARG A 503 -19.04 -8.02 0.20
N ALA A 504 -20.34 -7.98 0.48
CA ALA A 504 -21.07 -9.13 1.03
C ALA A 504 -21.10 -10.30 0.03
N ALA A 505 -21.07 -10.02 -1.27
CA ALA A 505 -21.06 -11.04 -2.31
C ALA A 505 -19.65 -11.37 -2.86
N SER A 506 -18.58 -10.75 -2.36
CA SER A 506 -17.21 -10.93 -2.89
C SER A 506 -16.25 -11.54 -1.87
N ILE A 507 -15.44 -12.51 -2.31
CA ILE A 507 -14.31 -13.05 -1.53
C ILE A 507 -13.09 -12.14 -1.73
N GLY A 508 -12.42 -11.74 -0.63
CA GLY A 508 -11.33 -10.76 -0.69
C GLY A 508 -11.84 -9.36 -1.07
N THR A 509 -10.98 -8.44 -1.51
CA THR A 509 -11.40 -7.08 -1.89
C THR A 509 -12.06 -7.00 -3.27
N ASN A 510 -11.88 -8.03 -4.11
CA ASN A 510 -12.35 -8.12 -5.49
C ASN A 510 -12.16 -6.80 -6.29
N ASN A 511 -11.00 -6.18 -6.10
CA ASN A 511 -10.57 -4.93 -6.71
C ASN A 511 -11.60 -3.78 -6.65
N ILE A 512 -12.39 -3.69 -5.57
CA ILE A 512 -13.43 -2.66 -5.41
C ILE A 512 -12.90 -1.23 -5.59
N ASP A 513 -11.65 -0.96 -5.22
CA ASP A 513 -11.03 0.35 -5.39
C ASP A 513 -10.90 0.75 -6.87
N SER A 514 -10.73 -0.22 -7.78
CA SER A 514 -10.70 0.06 -9.22
C SER A 514 -12.03 0.58 -9.74
N VAL A 515 -13.15 0.13 -9.17
CA VAL A 515 -14.49 0.61 -9.53
C VAL A 515 -14.59 2.11 -9.23
N TRP A 516 -14.17 2.53 -8.04
CA TRP A 516 -14.19 3.94 -7.65
C TRP A 516 -13.22 4.79 -8.48
N ARG A 517 -12.04 4.26 -8.83
CA ARG A 517 -11.11 4.94 -9.73
C ARG A 517 -11.70 5.10 -11.14
N GLU A 518 -12.45 4.12 -11.63
CA GLU A 518 -13.13 4.20 -12.93
C GLU A 518 -14.26 5.23 -12.90
N VAL A 519 -15.08 5.24 -11.83
CA VAL A 519 -16.11 6.27 -11.61
C VAL A 519 -15.49 7.66 -11.67
N MET A 520 -14.43 7.89 -10.88
CA MET A 520 -13.75 9.18 -10.84
C MET A 520 -12.96 9.50 -12.11
N GLY A 521 -12.51 8.49 -12.86
CA GLY A 521 -11.82 8.64 -14.14
C GLY A 521 -12.73 9.07 -15.29
N SER A 522 -14.06 8.93 -15.12
CA SER A 522 -15.03 9.45 -16.07
C SER A 522 -15.03 10.99 -16.08
N SER A 523 -15.35 11.58 -17.24
CA SER A 523 -15.49 13.04 -17.37
C SER A 523 -16.62 13.62 -16.53
N THR A 524 -17.58 12.79 -16.11
CA THR A 524 -18.76 13.18 -15.34
C THR A 524 -18.40 13.49 -13.89
N PHE A 525 -17.62 12.62 -13.24
CA PHE A 525 -17.37 12.73 -11.78
C PHE A 525 -16.06 13.44 -11.42
N SER A 526 -15.12 13.59 -12.36
CA SER A 526 -13.90 14.42 -12.16
C SER A 526 -14.16 15.91 -12.39
N LEU A 527 -13.32 16.80 -11.81
CA LEU A 527 -13.49 18.27 -11.93
C LEU A 527 -12.89 18.82 -13.23
N LYS A 528 -12.34 17.95 -14.08
CA LYS A 528 -11.45 18.32 -15.18
C LYS A 528 -12.04 19.37 -16.14
N ASN A 529 -13.37 19.52 -16.22
CA ASN A 529 -14.06 20.51 -17.05
C ASN A 529 -15.35 21.07 -16.42
N SER A 530 -15.49 21.09 -15.10
CA SER A 530 -16.73 21.51 -14.42
C SER A 530 -16.42 22.46 -13.27
N SER A 531 -17.38 23.31 -12.86
CA SER A 531 -17.22 24.06 -11.61
C SER A 531 -17.22 23.10 -10.41
N ILE A 532 -16.68 23.56 -9.29
CA ILE A 532 -16.71 22.84 -8.02
C ILE A 532 -18.13 22.63 -7.47
N THR A 533 -19.09 23.47 -7.88
CA THR A 533 -20.51 23.35 -7.51
C THR A 533 -21.29 22.41 -8.41
N ASP A 534 -20.78 22.13 -9.62
CA ASP A 534 -21.41 21.22 -10.56
C ASP A 534 -21.12 19.79 -10.10
N VAL A 535 -22.13 19.14 -9.52
CA VAL A 535 -22.02 17.75 -9.09
C VAL A 535 -22.98 16.89 -9.90
N PRO A 536 -22.55 15.68 -10.32
CA PRO A 536 -23.43 14.77 -11.07
C PRO A 536 -24.69 14.40 -10.31
N ASP A 537 -25.73 14.07 -11.06
CA ASP A 537 -26.97 13.55 -10.48
C ASP A 537 -26.73 12.20 -9.80
N ILE A 538 -27.41 11.98 -8.67
CA ILE A 538 -27.32 10.75 -7.91
C ILE A 538 -27.80 9.54 -8.69
N SER A 539 -28.80 9.71 -9.55
CA SER A 539 -29.31 8.64 -10.42
C SER A 539 -28.24 8.12 -11.38
N GLU A 540 -27.36 8.98 -11.88
CA GLU A 540 -26.22 8.57 -12.72
C GLU A 540 -25.21 7.74 -11.90
N LEU A 541 -24.89 8.19 -10.68
CA LEU A 541 -24.02 7.43 -9.77
C LEU A 541 -24.63 6.06 -9.48
N GLN A 542 -25.90 5.99 -9.10
CA GLN A 542 -26.61 4.75 -8.82
C GLN A 542 -26.61 3.81 -10.02
N THR A 543 -26.87 4.32 -11.22
CA THR A 543 -26.85 3.53 -12.46
C THR A 543 -25.48 2.88 -12.69
N ILE A 544 -24.38 3.63 -12.50
CA ILE A 544 -23.03 3.07 -12.61
C ILE A 544 -22.76 2.01 -11.54
N LEU A 545 -23.16 2.27 -10.29
CA LEU A 545 -22.97 1.30 -9.21
C LEU A 545 -23.78 0.01 -9.44
N GLN A 546 -25.00 0.13 -9.96
CA GLN A 546 -25.85 -1.00 -10.37
C GLN A 546 -25.20 -1.81 -11.48
N SER A 547 -24.65 -1.17 -12.52
CA SER A 547 -23.97 -1.88 -13.61
C SER A 547 -22.76 -2.68 -13.12
N LYS A 548 -22.10 -2.24 -12.05
CA LYS A 548 -20.99 -2.96 -11.41
C LYS A 548 -21.46 -4.14 -10.56
N LEU A 549 -22.63 -4.03 -9.91
CA LEU A 549 -23.29 -5.18 -9.26
C LEU A 549 -23.78 -6.21 -10.30
N GLU A 550 -24.26 -5.73 -11.44
CA GLU A 550 -24.67 -6.58 -12.57
C GLU A 550 -23.48 -7.35 -13.15
N ALA A 551 -22.34 -6.68 -13.38
CA ALA A 551 -21.10 -7.31 -13.83
C ALA A 551 -20.59 -8.37 -12.84
N LEU A 552 -20.89 -8.23 -11.54
CA LEU A 552 -20.60 -9.23 -10.51
C LEU A 552 -21.65 -10.35 -10.46
N GLY A 553 -22.77 -10.23 -11.17
CA GLY A 553 -23.86 -11.22 -11.20
C GLY A 553 -24.84 -11.12 -10.02
N VAL A 554 -24.81 -10.00 -9.29
CA VAL A 554 -25.49 -9.86 -7.99
C VAL A 554 -26.44 -8.67 -7.93
N LEU A 555 -26.86 -8.15 -9.09
CA LEU A 555 -27.89 -7.11 -9.17
C LEU A 555 -29.24 -7.63 -8.67
N ALA A 556 -29.59 -8.87 -9.06
CA ALA A 556 -30.84 -9.50 -8.64
C ALA A 556 -30.77 -9.98 -7.18
N ARG A 557 -31.82 -9.69 -6.42
CA ARG A 557 -31.96 -10.03 -4.99
C ARG A 557 -31.64 -11.49 -4.68
N HIS A 558 -32.27 -12.42 -5.39
CA HIS A 558 -32.03 -13.86 -5.22
C HIS A 558 -30.56 -14.24 -5.45
N SER A 559 -29.95 -13.74 -6.54
CA SER A 559 -28.55 -14.03 -6.88
C SER A 559 -27.60 -13.50 -5.82
N TRP A 560 -27.87 -12.28 -5.31
CA TRP A 560 -27.08 -11.68 -4.23
C TRP A 560 -27.16 -12.51 -2.94
N ILE A 561 -28.36 -12.91 -2.50
CA ILE A 561 -28.54 -13.72 -1.28
C ILE A 561 -27.83 -15.08 -1.41
N SER A 562 -28.00 -15.74 -2.56
CA SER A 562 -27.37 -17.03 -2.84
C SER A 562 -25.85 -16.95 -2.75
N GLN A 563 -25.24 -15.90 -3.32
CA GLN A 563 -23.80 -15.71 -3.27
C GLN A 563 -23.30 -15.26 -1.90
N ALA A 564 -23.96 -14.26 -1.29
CA ALA A 564 -23.54 -13.66 -0.02
C ALA A 564 -23.68 -14.62 1.18
N SER A 565 -24.62 -15.57 1.13
CA SER A 565 -24.82 -16.56 2.21
C SER A 565 -23.62 -17.49 2.43
N HIS A 566 -22.74 -17.60 1.43
CA HIS A 566 -21.54 -18.42 1.47
C HIS A 566 -20.25 -17.63 1.75
N VAL A 567 -20.34 -16.31 1.91
CA VAL A 567 -19.18 -15.44 2.14
C VAL A 567 -18.90 -15.33 3.64
N PRO A 568 -17.66 -15.62 4.09
CA PRO A 568 -17.28 -15.49 5.50
C PRO A 568 -17.09 -14.02 5.87
N THR A 569 -18.21 -13.31 6.07
CA THR A 569 -18.23 -11.86 6.26
C THR A 569 -17.43 -11.42 7.48
N TYR A 570 -17.34 -12.23 8.55
CA TYR A 570 -16.62 -11.85 9.78
C TYR A 570 -15.11 -11.69 9.55
N SER A 571 -14.48 -12.69 8.93
CA SER A 571 -13.05 -12.64 8.62
C SER A 571 -12.75 -11.71 7.45
N ALA A 572 -13.68 -11.52 6.53
CA ALA A 572 -13.54 -10.57 5.43
C ALA A 572 -13.64 -9.10 5.86
N SER A 573 -14.64 -8.74 6.69
CA SER A 573 -14.86 -7.39 7.21
C SER A 573 -15.83 -7.39 8.40
N LYS A 574 -15.29 -7.20 9.61
CA LYS A 574 -16.11 -7.04 10.82
C LYS A 574 -17.07 -5.84 10.75
N PRO A 575 -16.67 -4.65 10.26
CA PRO A 575 -17.60 -3.54 10.09
C PRO A 575 -18.77 -3.89 9.17
N LEU A 576 -18.51 -4.57 8.05
CA LEU A 576 -19.56 -5.02 7.12
C LEU A 576 -20.54 -5.98 7.81
N THR A 577 -20.01 -6.97 8.52
CA THR A 577 -20.84 -7.94 9.25
C THR A 577 -21.76 -7.24 10.25
N ARG A 578 -21.23 -6.29 11.02
CA ARG A 578 -22.04 -5.52 11.96
C ARG A 578 -23.11 -4.70 11.26
N PHE A 579 -22.77 -4.08 10.12
CA PHE A 579 -23.71 -3.27 9.34
C PHE A 579 -24.87 -4.11 8.80
N LEU A 580 -24.57 -5.29 8.25
CA LEU A 580 -25.58 -6.23 7.76
C LEU A 580 -26.47 -6.77 8.89
N LEU A 581 -25.90 -7.11 10.05
CA LEU A 581 -26.68 -7.57 11.20
C LEU A 581 -27.63 -6.49 11.75
N LEU A 582 -27.19 -5.22 11.78
CA LEU A 582 -28.07 -4.10 12.14
C LEU A 582 -29.16 -3.89 11.08
N ALA A 583 -28.81 -3.96 9.79
CA ALA A 583 -29.77 -3.86 8.69
C ALA A 583 -30.84 -4.96 8.78
N ALA A 584 -30.42 -6.22 8.98
CA ALA A 584 -31.33 -7.36 9.12
C ALA A 584 -32.25 -7.27 10.36
N SER A 585 -31.78 -6.61 11.43
CA SER A 585 -32.52 -6.47 12.68
C SER A 585 -33.51 -5.32 12.68
N ASN A 586 -33.40 -4.42 11.71
CA ASN A 586 -34.19 -3.20 11.66
C ASN A 586 -35.60 -3.49 11.19
N ASN A 587 -36.61 -3.02 11.93
CA ASN A 587 -38.00 -3.34 11.63
C ASN A 587 -38.23 -4.86 11.50
N ALA A 588 -37.58 -5.65 12.36
CA ALA A 588 -37.68 -7.11 12.36
C ALA A 588 -38.07 -7.65 13.74
N VAL A 589 -38.79 -8.78 13.74
CA VAL A 589 -39.19 -9.53 14.94
C VAL A 589 -38.89 -11.02 14.73
N CYS A 590 -38.84 -11.79 15.82
CA CYS A 590 -38.70 -13.24 15.72
C CYS A 590 -39.86 -13.86 14.95
N ASP A 591 -39.56 -14.85 14.11
CA ASP A 591 -40.58 -15.66 13.50
C ASP A 591 -41.02 -16.76 14.48
N ALA A 592 -42.27 -16.69 14.95
CA ALA A 592 -42.83 -17.69 15.85
C ALA A 592 -43.06 -19.04 15.16
N ALA A 593 -43.21 -19.07 13.84
CA ALA A 593 -43.38 -20.29 13.05
C ALA A 593 -42.02 -20.94 12.70
N ALA A 594 -40.93 -20.18 12.71
CA ALA A 594 -39.59 -20.64 12.38
C ALA A 594 -38.55 -20.13 13.42
N PRO A 595 -38.41 -20.81 14.57
CA PRO A 595 -37.47 -20.41 15.62
C PRO A 595 -36.03 -20.21 15.10
N GLY A 596 -35.41 -19.11 15.49
CA GLY A 596 -34.06 -18.71 15.02
C GLY A 596 -34.02 -17.85 13.78
N LEU A 597 -35.14 -17.68 13.08
CA LEU A 597 -35.28 -16.76 11.95
C LEU A 597 -35.99 -15.47 12.37
N LEU A 598 -35.80 -14.43 11.57
CA LEU A 598 -36.47 -13.15 11.67
C LEU A 598 -37.49 -12.97 10.55
N ARG A 599 -38.51 -12.15 10.81
CA ARG A 599 -39.46 -11.68 9.80
C ARG A 599 -39.67 -10.18 9.91
N LYS A 600 -40.06 -9.56 8.80
CA LYS A 600 -40.38 -8.12 8.73
C LYS A 600 -41.53 -7.77 9.67
N ALA A 601 -41.35 -6.70 10.43
CA ALA A 601 -42.32 -6.10 11.34
C ALA A 601 -42.94 -4.84 10.70
N LYS A 602 -43.87 -4.20 11.43
CA LYS A 602 -44.37 -2.88 11.03
C LYS A 602 -43.24 -1.85 11.14
N ASN A 603 -43.25 -0.84 10.27
CA ASN A 603 -42.30 0.27 10.34
C ASN A 603 -42.38 0.97 11.72
N GLY A 604 -41.21 1.35 12.25
CA GLY A 604 -41.07 1.97 13.57
C GLY A 604 -40.86 0.98 14.72
N VAL A 605 -40.81 -0.33 14.44
CA VAL A 605 -40.54 -1.36 15.43
C VAL A 605 -39.04 -1.66 15.46
N HIS A 606 -38.37 -1.43 16.59
CA HIS A 606 -36.94 -1.71 16.76
C HIS A 606 -36.05 -1.06 15.67
N GLU A 607 -36.13 0.27 15.56
CA GLU A 607 -35.29 1.05 14.64
C GLU A 607 -33.83 1.06 15.12
N VAL A 608 -33.04 0.10 14.64
CA VAL A 608 -31.63 -0.09 15.01
C VAL A 608 -30.67 0.15 13.85
N PHE A 609 -31.16 0.35 12.62
CA PHE A 609 -30.32 0.72 11.48
C PHE A 609 -30.08 2.22 11.41
N ASN A 610 -29.44 2.75 12.46
CA ASN A 610 -29.09 4.16 12.57
C ASN A 610 -27.72 4.36 13.26
N LYS A 611 -27.19 5.57 13.17
CA LYS A 611 -25.88 5.94 13.73
C LYS A 611 -25.79 5.72 15.24
N SER A 612 -26.86 6.03 15.98
CA SER A 612 -26.88 5.89 17.45
C SER A 612 -26.67 4.44 17.87
N ALA A 613 -27.35 3.51 17.21
CA ALA A 613 -27.13 2.08 17.39
C ALA A 613 -25.70 1.68 16.96
N TRP A 614 -25.23 2.12 15.79
CA TRP A 614 -23.87 1.83 15.33
C TRP A 614 -22.77 2.21 16.33
N MET A 615 -22.95 3.34 17.02
CA MET A 615 -22.01 3.87 18.00
C MET A 615 -22.21 3.30 19.42
N SER A 616 -23.32 2.61 19.65
CA SER A 616 -23.66 2.06 20.96
C SER A 616 -22.74 0.90 21.34
N ASN A 617 -22.34 0.86 22.61
CA ASN A 617 -21.61 -0.29 23.16
C ASN A 617 -22.45 -1.58 23.13
N HIS A 618 -23.78 -1.47 23.04
CA HIS A 618 -24.70 -2.61 23.00
C HIS A 618 -24.56 -3.47 21.74
N PHE A 619 -24.17 -2.85 20.62
CA PHE A 619 -24.05 -3.54 19.32
C PHE A 619 -22.59 -3.64 18.85
N LYS A 620 -21.64 -3.29 19.72
CA LYS A 620 -20.25 -3.04 19.31
C LYS A 620 -19.52 -4.30 18.87
N THR A 621 -19.83 -5.44 19.48
CA THR A 621 -19.14 -6.71 19.21
C THR A 621 -20.02 -7.70 18.46
N ILE A 622 -19.37 -8.56 17.69
CA ILE A 622 -20.00 -9.67 16.96
C ILE A 622 -19.69 -10.94 17.75
N GLU A 623 -20.74 -11.69 18.08
CA GLU A 623 -20.65 -12.99 18.75
C GLU A 623 -20.81 -14.11 17.73
N HIS A 624 -19.98 -15.14 17.90
CA HIS A 624 -20.08 -16.41 17.18
C HIS A 624 -20.94 -17.37 17.98
N VAL A 625 -22.13 -17.69 17.49
CA VAL A 625 -23.02 -18.65 18.16
C VAL A 625 -22.29 -19.99 18.29
N TYR A 626 -21.93 -20.60 17.16
CA TYR A 626 -20.92 -21.66 17.11
C TYR A 626 -19.52 -21.05 17.24
N PRO A 627 -18.74 -21.36 18.29
CA PRO A 627 -17.45 -20.74 18.55
C PRO A 627 -16.38 -21.12 17.52
N GLN A 628 -15.47 -20.18 17.21
CA GLN A 628 -14.31 -20.46 16.36
C GLN A 628 -13.36 -21.53 16.96
N LYS A 629 -13.40 -21.71 18.29
CA LYS A 629 -12.66 -22.74 19.03
C LYS A 629 -13.60 -23.63 19.83
N ALA A 630 -14.58 -24.23 19.14
CA ALA A 630 -15.49 -25.19 19.76
C ALA A 630 -14.72 -26.44 20.24
N ASP A 631 -15.13 -27.00 21.38
CA ASP A 631 -14.75 -28.34 21.78
C ASP A 631 -15.58 -29.34 20.96
N GLY A 632 -14.94 -30.16 20.14
CA GLY A 632 -15.60 -31.04 19.15
C GLY A 632 -16.52 -32.12 19.73
N THR A 633 -16.89 -32.05 21.01
CA THR A 633 -17.72 -32.98 21.77
C THR A 633 -19.07 -32.38 22.19
N THR A 634 -19.23 -31.05 22.23
CA THR A 634 -20.45 -30.41 22.76
C THR A 634 -21.32 -29.71 21.70
N TRP A 635 -20.83 -29.68 20.46
CA TRP A 635 -21.52 -29.11 19.31
C TRP A 635 -21.77 -30.18 18.25
N ALA A 636 -22.82 -29.98 17.44
CA ALA A 636 -23.06 -30.81 16.26
C ALA A 636 -21.86 -30.80 15.31
N SER A 637 -21.56 -31.94 14.70
CA SER A 637 -20.42 -32.09 13.79
C SER A 637 -20.64 -31.34 12.47
N GLY A 638 -19.54 -30.98 11.79
CA GLY A 638 -19.56 -30.43 10.43
C GLY A 638 -19.41 -28.91 10.30
N LEU A 639 -19.52 -28.14 11.38
CA LEU A 639 -19.26 -26.69 11.36
C LEU A 639 -17.77 -26.35 11.52
N SER A 640 -16.99 -27.11 12.30
CA SER A 640 -15.58 -26.82 12.62
C SER A 640 -14.65 -26.70 11.40
N GLU A 641 -14.96 -27.38 10.30
CA GLU A 641 -14.17 -27.40 9.06
C GLU A 641 -14.82 -26.58 7.93
N ASN A 642 -15.88 -25.84 8.23
CA ASN A 642 -16.70 -25.15 7.25
C ASN A 642 -16.52 -23.63 7.31
N ARG A 643 -16.45 -22.98 6.14
CA ARG A 643 -16.49 -21.51 5.99
C ARG A 643 -17.71 -20.84 6.64
N LEU A 644 -18.78 -21.61 6.89
CA LEU A 644 -20.00 -21.16 7.55
C LEU A 644 -19.78 -20.61 8.98
N VAL A 645 -18.68 -20.97 9.65
CA VAL A 645 -18.36 -20.44 11.00
C VAL A 645 -18.30 -18.91 11.01
N ASP A 646 -17.75 -18.31 9.95
CA ASP A 646 -17.60 -16.86 9.81
C ASP A 646 -18.70 -16.22 8.94
N CYS A 647 -19.70 -16.99 8.52
CA CYS A 647 -20.84 -16.49 7.75
C CYS A 647 -21.91 -15.91 8.67
N ILE A 648 -22.66 -14.93 8.18
CA ILE A 648 -23.59 -14.11 8.98
C ILE A 648 -24.65 -14.92 9.73
N GLY A 649 -25.09 -16.06 9.20
CA GLY A 649 -26.04 -16.96 9.86
C GLY A 649 -25.54 -17.56 11.17
N ASN A 650 -24.23 -17.62 11.40
CA ASN A 650 -23.64 -18.04 12.68
C ASN A 650 -23.40 -16.86 13.66
N LEU A 651 -23.71 -15.64 13.23
CA LEU A 651 -23.30 -14.43 13.94
C LEU A 651 -24.50 -13.68 14.53
N THR A 652 -24.24 -12.99 15.63
CA THR A 652 -25.19 -12.06 16.26
C THR A 652 -24.43 -10.89 16.90
N LEU A 653 -25.14 -9.84 17.30
CA LEU A 653 -24.54 -8.68 17.98
C LEU A 653 -24.71 -8.78 19.49
N LEU A 654 -23.66 -8.41 20.22
CA LEU A 654 -23.67 -8.36 21.68
C LEU A 654 -22.80 -7.22 22.23
N PRO A 655 -23.08 -6.76 23.47
CA PRO A 655 -22.14 -6.02 24.30
C PRO A 655 -20.85 -6.83 24.54
N GLY A 656 -19.70 -6.15 24.58
CA GLY A 656 -18.38 -6.81 24.66
C GLY A 656 -18.14 -7.62 25.95
N GLU A 657 -18.68 -7.18 27.08
CA GLU A 657 -18.62 -7.92 28.35
C GLU A 657 -19.38 -9.25 28.25
N LEU A 658 -20.57 -9.25 27.66
CA LEU A 658 -21.40 -10.45 27.47
C LEU A 658 -20.78 -11.46 26.50
N ASN A 659 -20.23 -10.95 25.41
CA ASN A 659 -19.54 -11.78 24.40
C ASN A 659 -18.39 -12.58 25.07
N SER A 660 -17.63 -11.92 25.95
CA SER A 660 -16.56 -12.57 26.72
C SER A 660 -17.09 -13.65 27.67
N SER A 661 -18.27 -13.46 28.26
CA SER A 661 -18.91 -14.46 29.14
C SER A 661 -19.42 -15.69 28.37
N LEU A 662 -19.85 -15.55 27.10
CA LEU A 662 -20.32 -16.67 26.28
C LEU A 662 -19.18 -17.55 25.76
N SER A 663 -18.12 -16.93 25.21
CA SER A 663 -16.88 -17.60 24.80
C SER A 663 -17.10 -18.94 24.07
N ASN A 664 -16.37 -20.00 24.43
CA ASN A 664 -16.49 -21.34 23.85
C ASN A 664 -17.47 -22.26 24.61
N LYS A 665 -18.45 -21.70 25.33
CA LYS A 665 -19.43 -22.52 26.07
C LYS A 665 -20.27 -23.41 25.12
N PRO A 666 -20.79 -24.56 25.59
CA PRO A 666 -21.60 -25.46 24.79
C PRO A 666 -22.93 -24.82 24.37
N TRP A 667 -23.53 -25.32 23.29
CA TRP A 667 -24.79 -24.80 22.74
C TRP A 667 -25.91 -24.72 23.78
N SER A 668 -26.07 -25.75 24.61
CA SER A 668 -27.07 -25.80 25.68
C SER A 668 -26.95 -24.65 26.69
N ALA A 669 -25.73 -24.24 27.03
CA ALA A 669 -25.49 -23.11 27.93
C ALA A 669 -25.71 -21.78 27.21
N LYS A 670 -25.17 -21.60 26.00
CA LYS A 670 -25.35 -20.37 25.21
C LYS A 670 -26.82 -20.07 24.93
N ARG A 671 -27.60 -21.09 24.54
CA ARG A 671 -29.04 -20.96 24.27
C ARG A 671 -29.78 -20.34 25.45
N VAL A 672 -29.55 -20.86 26.66
CA VAL A 672 -30.25 -20.36 27.85
C VAL A 672 -29.81 -18.95 28.21
N MET A 673 -28.52 -18.63 28.03
CA MET A 673 -28.05 -17.24 28.19
C MET A 673 -28.72 -16.30 27.19
N TYR A 674 -28.88 -16.70 25.92
CA TYR A 674 -29.62 -15.89 24.94
C TYR A 674 -31.09 -15.73 25.32
N LYS A 675 -31.77 -16.77 25.81
CA LYS A 675 -33.14 -16.69 26.34
C LYS A 675 -33.22 -15.69 27.51
N ALA A 676 -32.30 -15.75 28.46
CA ALA A 676 -32.26 -14.84 29.61
C ALA A 676 -32.00 -13.38 29.20
N LEU A 677 -31.07 -13.16 28.26
CA LEU A 677 -30.74 -11.83 27.74
C LEU A 677 -31.84 -11.21 26.88
N SER A 678 -32.81 -12.02 26.44
CA SER A 678 -33.97 -11.58 25.66
C SER A 678 -35.29 -11.59 26.44
N ALA A 679 -35.24 -11.85 27.75
CA ALA A 679 -36.40 -11.80 28.63
C ALA A 679 -36.94 -10.37 28.75
N GLU A 680 -38.26 -10.24 28.93
CA GLU A 680 -38.94 -8.94 28.97
C GLU A 680 -38.86 -8.32 30.38
N THR A 681 -38.63 -9.15 31.40
CA THR A 681 -38.52 -8.71 32.80
C THR A 681 -37.26 -9.25 33.47
N LYS A 682 -36.79 -8.55 34.50
CA LYS A 682 -35.65 -8.97 35.31
C LYS A 682 -35.92 -10.30 36.04
N GLU A 683 -37.16 -10.48 36.48
CA GLU A 683 -37.63 -11.67 37.20
C GLU A 683 -37.65 -12.89 36.27
N GLU A 684 -38.11 -12.71 35.03
CA GLU A 684 -38.06 -13.74 33.99
C GLU A 684 -36.62 -14.12 33.64
N ALA A 685 -35.73 -13.12 33.45
CA ALA A 685 -34.31 -13.36 33.19
C ALA A 685 -33.65 -14.18 34.32
N ALA A 686 -33.91 -13.81 35.58
CA ALA A 686 -33.37 -14.51 36.75
C ALA A 686 -33.87 -15.96 36.82
N SER A 687 -35.16 -16.19 36.58
CA SER A 687 -35.75 -17.53 36.56
C SER A 687 -35.12 -18.43 35.49
N ILE A 688 -34.88 -17.90 34.29
CA ILE A 688 -34.23 -18.64 33.19
C ILE A 688 -32.78 -19.01 33.57
N LEU A 689 -32.06 -18.13 34.28
CA LEU A 689 -30.67 -18.35 34.68
C LEU A 689 -30.51 -19.35 35.84
N GLU A 690 -31.54 -19.57 36.66
CA GLU A 690 -31.54 -20.61 37.70
C GLU A 690 -31.46 -22.02 37.12
N ALA A 691 -31.93 -22.22 35.88
CA ALA A 691 -31.93 -23.51 35.20
C ALA A 691 -30.56 -23.95 34.63
N VAL A 692 -29.49 -23.16 34.83
CA VAL A 692 -28.14 -23.43 34.29
C VAL A 692 -27.07 -23.39 35.38
N ALA A 693 -26.09 -24.29 35.28
CA ALA A 693 -24.90 -24.30 36.12
C ALA A 693 -23.94 -23.14 35.77
N LEU A 694 -24.31 -21.92 36.15
CA LEU A 694 -23.46 -20.73 36.12
C LEU A 694 -22.99 -20.38 37.53
N ASN A 695 -21.82 -19.77 37.64
CA ASN A 695 -21.37 -19.25 38.92
C ASN A 695 -22.19 -18.00 39.31
N GLU A 696 -22.24 -17.68 40.60
CA GLU A 696 -23.08 -16.59 41.11
C GLU A 696 -22.66 -15.20 40.58
N ALA A 697 -21.38 -15.00 40.24
CA ALA A 697 -20.91 -13.76 39.64
C ALA A 697 -21.42 -13.60 38.18
N GLU A 698 -21.43 -14.68 37.40
CA GLU A 698 -21.98 -14.71 36.03
C GLU A 698 -23.49 -14.43 36.05
N LYS A 699 -24.24 -15.06 36.96
CA LYS A 699 -25.69 -14.84 37.10
C LYS A 699 -26.02 -13.40 37.47
N GLN A 700 -25.29 -12.82 38.43
CA GLN A 700 -25.48 -11.42 38.85
C GLN A 700 -25.18 -10.45 37.71
N SER A 701 -24.10 -10.68 36.95
CA SER A 701 -23.75 -9.86 35.79
C SER A 701 -24.82 -9.93 34.69
N LEU A 702 -25.24 -11.14 34.30
CA LEU A 702 -26.27 -11.36 33.27
C LEU A 702 -27.63 -10.76 33.65
N THR A 703 -28.03 -10.90 34.92
CA THR A 703 -29.28 -10.33 35.43
C THR A 703 -29.22 -8.80 35.49
N ALA A 704 -28.07 -8.22 35.85
CA ALA A 704 -27.88 -6.77 35.84
C ALA A 704 -27.94 -6.19 34.42
N ILE A 705 -27.41 -6.92 33.43
CA ILE A 705 -27.43 -6.49 32.03
C ILE A 705 -28.81 -6.67 31.40
N ALA A 706 -29.51 -7.77 31.68
CA ALA A 706 -30.92 -7.95 31.31
C ALA A 706 -31.80 -6.84 31.92
N ALA A 707 -31.50 -6.39 33.14
CA ALA A 707 -32.21 -5.32 33.84
C ALA A 707 -31.94 -3.91 33.30
N GLN A 708 -30.89 -3.67 32.50
CA GLN A 708 -30.64 -2.40 31.81
C GLN A 708 -31.59 -2.17 30.61
N GLY A 709 -32.54 -3.09 30.41
CA GLY A 709 -33.75 -3.00 29.59
C GLY A 709 -33.96 -1.71 28.80
N ASN A 710 -33.68 -1.80 27.49
CA ASN A 710 -34.53 -1.24 26.42
C ASN A 710 -33.98 -1.45 25.00
N THR A 711 -32.79 -2.06 24.83
CA THR A 711 -32.31 -2.48 23.50
C THR A 711 -32.43 -3.98 23.33
N PHE A 712 -33.67 -4.45 23.33
CA PHE A 712 -34.04 -5.80 22.95
C PHE A 712 -33.50 -6.09 21.55
N LEU A 713 -32.74 -7.18 21.40
CA LEU A 713 -32.25 -7.66 20.12
C LEU A 713 -33.19 -8.77 19.65
N PRO A 714 -34.12 -8.52 18.70
CA PRO A 714 -34.90 -9.59 18.07
C PRO A 714 -34.02 -10.76 17.60
N MET A 715 -32.79 -10.47 17.17
CA MET A 715 -31.79 -11.49 16.86
C MET A 715 -31.48 -12.42 18.04
N LEU A 716 -31.26 -11.91 19.25
CA LEU A 716 -30.97 -12.77 20.40
C LEU A 716 -32.17 -13.59 20.83
N LYS A 717 -33.38 -13.00 20.81
CA LYS A 717 -34.61 -13.75 21.10
C LYS A 717 -34.82 -14.85 20.05
N SER A 718 -34.53 -14.57 18.78
CA SER A 718 -34.63 -15.57 17.70
C SER A 718 -33.64 -16.72 17.95
N VAL A 719 -32.36 -16.44 18.17
CA VAL A 719 -31.32 -17.45 18.43
C VAL A 719 -31.61 -18.24 19.71
N GLY A 720 -32.05 -17.56 20.76
CA GLY A 720 -32.45 -18.18 22.02
C GLY A 720 -33.61 -19.15 21.86
N ALA A 721 -34.56 -18.89 20.95
CA ALA A 721 -35.72 -19.75 20.71
C ALA A 721 -35.40 -21.06 19.95
N VAL A 722 -34.17 -21.26 19.47
CA VAL A 722 -33.79 -22.45 18.70
C VAL A 722 -33.63 -23.66 19.62
N ASP A 723 -34.57 -24.61 19.54
CA ASP A 723 -34.52 -25.82 20.35
C ASP A 723 -33.82 -27.02 19.67
N ILE A 724 -33.46 -26.88 18.39
CA ILE A 724 -32.69 -27.87 17.61
C ILE A 724 -31.17 -27.66 17.73
N ASP A 725 -30.41 -28.63 17.20
CA ASP A 725 -28.95 -28.51 17.07
C ASP A 725 -28.55 -27.42 16.07
N TRP A 726 -27.46 -26.71 16.38
CA TRP A 726 -26.90 -25.66 15.53
C TRP A 726 -26.07 -26.28 14.41
N THR A 727 -26.72 -26.67 13.30
CA THR A 727 -26.11 -27.42 12.19
C THR A 727 -25.67 -26.51 11.02
N PRO A 728 -24.81 -27.00 10.10
CA PRO A 728 -24.46 -26.28 8.87
C PRO A 728 -25.68 -25.83 8.04
N ASP A 729 -26.66 -26.72 7.85
CA ASP A 729 -27.87 -26.42 7.06
C ASP A 729 -28.70 -25.30 7.70
N PHE A 730 -28.79 -25.30 9.03
CA PHE A 730 -29.49 -24.26 9.76
C PHE A 730 -28.76 -22.91 9.68
N VAL A 731 -27.43 -22.91 9.80
CA VAL A 731 -26.60 -21.71 9.62
C VAL A 731 -26.77 -21.14 8.21
N GLN A 732 -26.84 -21.99 7.19
CA GLN A 732 -27.09 -21.57 5.82
C GLN A 732 -28.48 -20.93 5.67
N LEU A 733 -29.54 -21.59 6.15
CA LEU A 733 -30.90 -21.05 6.13
C LEU A 733 -31.00 -19.70 6.85
N ARG A 734 -30.35 -19.57 8.01
CA ARG A 734 -30.31 -18.32 8.77
C ARG A 734 -29.52 -17.23 8.04
N SER A 735 -28.43 -17.59 7.36
CA SER A 735 -27.68 -16.64 6.52
C SER A 735 -28.59 -16.04 5.44
N GLU A 736 -29.34 -16.88 4.71
CA GLU A 736 -30.26 -16.44 3.66
C GLU A 736 -31.37 -15.52 4.22
N ASN A 737 -31.94 -15.87 5.38
CA ASN A 737 -32.96 -15.06 6.05
C ASN A 737 -32.44 -13.68 6.49
N LEU A 738 -31.27 -13.61 7.13
CA LEU A 738 -30.69 -12.35 7.56
C LEU A 738 -30.28 -11.47 6.38
N LEU A 739 -29.68 -12.07 5.34
CA LEU A 739 -29.27 -11.36 4.14
C LEU A 739 -30.48 -10.82 3.37
N SER A 740 -31.56 -11.59 3.28
CA SER A 740 -32.84 -11.15 2.72
C SER A 740 -33.33 -9.85 3.37
N LEU A 741 -33.40 -9.78 4.71
CA LEU A 741 -33.83 -8.59 5.44
C LEU A 741 -32.83 -7.42 5.34
N ALA A 742 -31.53 -7.74 5.35
CA ALA A 742 -30.47 -6.73 5.17
C ALA A 742 -30.54 -6.10 3.78
N HIS A 743 -30.75 -6.91 2.74
CA HIS A 743 -30.90 -6.45 1.36
C HIS A 743 -32.06 -5.46 1.25
N ASP A 744 -33.22 -5.78 1.80
CA ASP A 744 -34.41 -4.92 1.74
C ASP A 744 -34.19 -3.56 2.43
N SER A 745 -33.32 -3.52 3.45
CA SER A 745 -32.94 -2.28 4.14
C SER A 745 -31.92 -1.42 3.37
N ILE A 746 -31.13 -2.03 2.48
CA ILE A 746 -29.97 -1.41 1.81
C ILE A 746 -30.22 -1.12 0.33
N ALA A 747 -31.04 -1.92 -0.35
CA ALA A 747 -31.25 -1.88 -1.80
C ALA A 747 -31.64 -0.48 -2.32
N SER A 748 -32.53 0.21 -1.61
CA SER A 748 -32.95 1.57 -1.96
C SER A 748 -31.81 2.60 -1.91
N TRP A 749 -30.74 2.36 -1.15
CA TRP A 749 -29.59 3.28 -1.08
C TRP A 749 -28.83 3.34 -2.40
N VAL A 750 -28.86 2.25 -3.18
CA VAL A 750 -28.25 2.17 -4.51
C VAL A 750 -29.28 2.26 -5.65
N GLY A 751 -30.51 2.65 -5.36
CA GLY A 751 -31.57 2.83 -6.36
C GLY A 751 -32.19 1.52 -6.88
N LEU A 752 -32.06 0.42 -6.13
CA LEU A 752 -32.73 -0.85 -6.47
C LEU A 752 -34.14 -0.88 -5.88
N GLU A 753 -35.08 -1.44 -6.65
CA GLU A 753 -36.44 -1.69 -6.16
C GLU A 753 -36.43 -2.78 -5.08
N VAL A 754 -37.24 -2.57 -4.03
CA VAL A 754 -37.46 -3.57 -2.99
C VAL A 754 -38.67 -4.39 -3.41
N GLU A 755 -38.50 -5.70 -3.62
CA GLU A 755 -39.64 -6.60 -3.84
C GLU A 755 -40.55 -6.57 -2.60
N GLU A 756 -41.83 -6.23 -2.78
CA GLU A 756 -42.83 -6.08 -1.69
C GLU A 756 -43.18 -7.39 -0.99
#